data_AF-A0A7S1AYI5-F1
#
_entry.id   AF-A0A7S1AYI5-F1
#
_cell.length_a   1.000
_cell.length_b   1.000
_cell.length_c   1.000
_cell.angle_alpha   90.00
_cell.angle_beta   90.00
_cell.angle_gamma   90.00
#
_symmetry.space_group_name_H-M   'P 1'
#
loop_
_entity.id
_entity.type
_entity.pdbx_description
1 polymer ?
#
loop_
_entity_poly.entity_id
_entity_poly.type
_entity_poly.pdbx_seq_one_letter_code
_entity_poly.pdbx_strand_id
1 'polypeptide(L)'
;FGSRYFMRWLVTWRRAPVGWNSRTAGLFKLSHHPKAGVTTYRVPMEEPGKKKEKKVAPPPPASISTAALLIRAAASKVLGLRPGRCGGDLQPTWTADPGTGKITLSLEGCARDPFPKESAHLALLKAIETSTNDAVQADVALSLVELPRSEVEQRYGDALFHGKMQNRENVILVYVPGMALIEVPEGWSVLPSSGACGAISFVYVEDGAKKEKVESVIAVKKKQLTIKFRVVNVDASGSTSASDLPSAEQVREFDSGTALVSVAGVDHGVVEQVKPSTTLTPEQAAADAFGRNIVDFKALAVDTGADLISDELLARFERLVIGRGGGERCHRLFRRGFVFAHRDFDKILTLMEQRKPVYLLHSCRGYPTVDKNGSQAMHLGNFVPLQITKWMQDALGLPVVIQLHDDENYLKEGQWDDDSKSDNMELLKSVITEQVRHIAACGFDKAKTFIFSNLEYTGHMYPNVVRLWKSITYETAAPIFGFKGDTNVGLCGFPAVQAAATFASSFPVPLAGHDNVSCLVTCTTDHDVYFRIARAVAPRLVSCGHPLEGKPAMLISKFTPGLQGVSSGMSASEVNSAINLTDTAAEIETKLSKYAFSGGQVLSVDQRKFGGNLSIDLAFQFLTIFLDDDVELENVAREYGTGQGDSFWSSGQVKKKAVSVLQKIISEHQDNLTRVTKEETREWMAVRPLQF
;
A
#
# COMPACT_ATOMS: atom_id res chain seq x y z
N PHE A 1 10.64 -1.45 -66.77
CA PHE A 1 10.61 0.01 -66.56
C PHE A 1 10.33 0.28 -65.10
N GLY A 2 11.35 0.71 -64.35
CA GLY A 2 11.26 1.07 -62.93
C GLY A 2 11.89 2.44 -62.70
N SER A 3 11.48 3.11 -61.62
CA SER A 3 12.15 4.22 -60.92
C SER A 3 11.19 4.69 -59.81
N ARG A 4 11.34 4.35 -58.53
CA ARG A 4 12.25 4.92 -57.50
C ARG A 4 12.34 6.45 -57.52
N TYR A 5 11.62 7.10 -56.60
CA TYR A 5 12.04 8.40 -56.07
C TYR A 5 12.23 8.30 -54.55
N PHE A 6 13.48 8.52 -54.16
CA PHE A 6 14.02 8.65 -52.83
C PHE A 6 14.41 10.13 -52.73
N MET A 7 13.92 10.89 -51.74
CA MET A 7 14.55 12.18 -51.41
C MET A 7 14.64 12.40 -49.91
N ARG A 8 15.91 12.41 -49.51
CA ARG A 8 16.59 12.73 -48.27
C ARG A 8 16.36 14.20 -47.89
N TRP A 9 16.00 14.50 -46.65
CA TRP A 9 16.14 15.84 -46.08
C TRP A 9 17.35 15.86 -45.14
N LEU A 10 18.26 16.79 -45.42
CA LEU A 10 19.53 17.00 -44.73
C LEU A 10 19.43 18.29 -43.91
N VAL A 11 20.00 18.22 -42.71
CA VAL A 11 20.10 19.22 -41.65
C VAL A 11 20.71 20.55 -42.14
N THR A 12 20.18 21.68 -41.67
CA THR A 12 21.02 22.85 -41.32
C THR A 12 20.48 23.56 -40.07
N TRP A 13 21.35 23.62 -39.06
CA TRP A 13 21.27 24.46 -37.87
C TRP A 13 21.71 25.89 -38.20
N ARG A 14 21.03 26.91 -37.66
CA ARG A 14 21.64 28.20 -37.28
C ARG A 14 21.02 28.72 -35.98
N ARG A 15 21.89 29.09 -35.03
CA ARG A 15 21.61 29.65 -33.69
C ARG A 15 21.64 31.20 -33.74
N ALA A 16 20.67 31.80 -33.01
CA ALA A 16 20.74 33.02 -32.14
C ALA A 16 21.08 34.41 -32.76
N PRO A 17 20.73 35.58 -32.14
CA PRO A 17 20.46 35.81 -30.70
C PRO A 17 19.31 36.78 -30.26
N VAL A 18 18.91 36.58 -28.99
CA VAL A 18 18.48 37.48 -27.89
C VAL A 18 17.95 38.91 -28.16
N GLY A 19 16.81 39.25 -27.54
CA GLY A 19 16.43 40.64 -27.19
C GLY A 19 15.06 40.78 -26.51
N TRP A 20 15.03 41.10 -25.21
CA TRP A 20 13.84 41.51 -24.44
C TRP A 20 13.39 42.94 -24.81
N ASN A 21 12.09 43.20 -25.03
CA ASN A 21 11.21 44.02 -24.18
C ASN A 21 9.90 44.52 -24.86
N SER A 22 8.84 44.52 -24.04
CA SER A 22 7.68 45.43 -23.94
C SER A 22 6.71 45.70 -25.11
N ARG A 23 5.45 45.27 -24.87
CA ARG A 23 4.14 45.95 -25.08
C ARG A 23 3.92 46.75 -26.38
N THR A 24 2.98 46.29 -27.21
CA THR A 24 1.75 47.03 -27.60
C THR A 24 0.81 46.14 -28.43
N ALA A 25 -0.49 46.37 -28.27
CA ALA A 25 -1.60 45.61 -28.81
C ALA A 25 -1.98 46.02 -30.26
N GLY A 26 -2.57 45.09 -31.03
CA GLY A 26 -3.21 45.40 -32.32
C GLY A 26 -3.87 44.18 -32.95
N LEU A 27 -5.20 44.23 -33.09
CA LEU A 27 -6.12 43.20 -33.61
C LEU A 27 -5.84 42.77 -35.06
N PHE A 28 -6.22 41.54 -35.44
CA PHE A 28 -7.02 41.30 -36.66
C PHE A 28 -7.91 40.03 -36.56
N LYS A 29 -9.07 40.14 -37.21
CA LYS A 29 -10.33 39.38 -37.12
C LYS A 29 -10.34 38.01 -37.81
N LEU A 30 -11.24 37.12 -37.35
CA LEU A 30 -11.84 36.05 -38.16
C LEU A 30 -13.40 36.14 -38.12
N SER A 31 -13.99 36.15 -39.32
CA SER A 31 -15.41 36.19 -39.69
C SER A 31 -16.12 34.84 -39.49
N HIS A 32 -17.19 34.75 -38.70
CA HIS A 32 -18.63 34.69 -39.06
C HIS A 32 -19.15 33.44 -39.83
N HIS A 33 -19.90 32.60 -39.10
CA HIS A 33 -21.30 32.22 -39.41
C HIS A 33 -22.00 31.61 -38.15
N PRO A 34 -23.36 31.60 -38.04
CA PRO A 34 -24.03 32.10 -36.84
C PRO A 34 -25.08 31.17 -36.15
N LYS A 35 -25.35 31.53 -34.88
CA LYS A 35 -26.62 31.51 -34.12
C LYS A 35 -27.26 30.17 -33.69
N ALA A 36 -27.24 29.93 -32.38
CA ALA A 36 -28.32 30.25 -31.41
C ALA A 36 -27.86 29.81 -30.00
N GLY A 37 -28.01 30.51 -28.87
CA GLY A 37 -28.59 31.78 -28.48
C GLY A 37 -28.60 31.79 -26.94
N VAL A 38 -27.62 32.44 -26.31
CA VAL A 38 -27.47 32.55 -24.84
C VAL A 38 -28.19 33.81 -24.37
N THR A 39 -29.09 33.66 -23.39
CA THR A 39 -29.80 34.79 -22.77
C THR A 39 -28.94 35.35 -21.63
N THR A 40 -28.51 36.60 -21.78
CA THR A 40 -27.78 37.38 -20.77
C THR A 40 -28.76 38.11 -19.85
N TYR A 41 -28.66 37.90 -18.54
CA TYR A 41 -29.33 38.76 -17.56
C TYR A 41 -28.47 39.99 -17.24
N ARG A 42 -29.01 41.19 -17.50
CA ARG A 42 -28.50 42.47 -17.00
C ARG A 42 -28.73 42.55 -15.50
N VAL A 43 -27.70 42.97 -14.75
CA VAL A 43 -27.84 43.37 -13.34
C VAL A 43 -28.28 44.84 -13.31
N PRO A 44 -29.39 45.19 -12.65
CA PRO A 44 -29.74 46.59 -12.39
C PRO A 44 -28.85 47.17 -11.29
N MET A 45 -28.41 48.41 -11.43
CA MET A 45 -27.89 49.18 -10.29
C MET A 45 -29.06 49.59 -9.39
N GLU A 46 -29.06 49.16 -8.13
CA GLU A 46 -29.93 49.70 -7.08
C GLU A 46 -29.20 50.76 -6.25
N GLU A 47 -29.94 51.81 -5.89
CA GLU A 47 -29.54 52.97 -5.10
C GLU A 47 -29.14 52.61 -3.65
N PRO A 48 -28.25 53.39 -3.00
CA PRO A 48 -27.81 53.13 -1.64
C PRO A 48 -28.82 53.66 -0.62
N GLY A 49 -29.67 52.80 -0.06
CA GLY A 49 -30.52 53.25 1.05
C GLY A 49 -31.68 52.33 1.42
N LYS A 50 -31.40 51.31 2.24
CA LYS A 50 -32.25 50.78 3.32
C LYS A 50 -31.54 49.58 3.95
N LYS A 51 -30.81 49.80 5.05
CA LYS A 51 -30.42 48.69 5.93
C LYS A 51 -31.72 48.05 6.45
N LYS A 52 -32.06 46.87 5.95
CA LYS A 52 -33.04 46.00 6.61
C LYS A 52 -32.52 45.78 8.03
N GLU A 53 -33.27 46.25 9.04
CA GLU A 53 -33.06 45.79 10.41
C GLU A 53 -33.11 44.26 10.40
N LYS A 54 -32.00 43.63 10.80
CA LYS A 54 -31.97 42.18 11.02
C LYS A 54 -32.94 41.92 12.18
N LYS A 55 -34.12 41.35 11.88
CA LYS A 55 -34.94 40.69 12.91
C LYS A 55 -34.02 39.73 13.67
N VAL A 56 -33.78 39.99 14.95
CA VAL A 56 -33.05 39.07 15.82
C VAL A 56 -33.91 37.83 15.96
N ALA A 57 -33.41 36.68 15.50
CA ALA A 57 -34.11 35.42 15.68
C ALA A 57 -34.28 35.15 17.19
N PRO A 58 -35.38 34.52 17.63
CA PRO A 58 -35.54 34.15 19.03
C PRO A 58 -34.35 33.30 19.53
N PRO A 59 -34.12 33.18 20.84
CA PRO A 59 -33.20 32.17 21.33
C PRO A 59 -33.75 30.77 21.01
N PRO A 60 -32.90 29.82 20.56
CA PRO A 60 -33.33 28.45 20.29
C PRO A 60 -33.77 27.74 21.59
N PRO A 61 -34.70 26.77 21.51
CA PRO A 61 -35.02 25.89 22.64
C PRO A 61 -33.78 25.17 23.18
N ALA A 62 -33.75 24.91 24.49
CA ALA A 62 -32.59 24.30 25.17
C ALA A 62 -32.17 22.95 24.56
N SER A 63 -33.13 22.14 24.10
CA SER A 63 -32.89 20.88 23.41
C SER A 63 -32.18 21.07 22.05
N ILE A 64 -32.53 22.12 21.31
CA ILE A 64 -31.96 22.44 19.99
C ILE A 64 -30.57 23.07 20.11
N SER A 65 -30.37 24.00 21.05
CA SER A 65 -29.06 24.60 21.34
C SER A 65 -28.08 23.55 21.85
N THR A 66 -28.51 22.66 22.74
CA THR A 66 -27.66 21.56 23.25
C THR A 66 -27.27 20.62 22.13
N ALA A 67 -28.22 20.17 21.30
CA ALA A 67 -27.92 19.34 20.13
C ALA A 67 -26.96 20.03 19.15
N ALA A 68 -27.14 21.33 18.90
CA ALA A 68 -26.27 22.12 18.04
C ALA A 68 -24.82 22.20 18.57
N LEU A 69 -24.62 22.29 19.90
CA LEU A 69 -23.29 22.26 20.53
C LEU A 69 -22.62 20.91 20.35
N LEU A 70 -23.35 19.82 20.62
CA LEU A 70 -22.83 18.47 20.47
C LEU A 70 -22.44 18.17 19.02
N ILE A 71 -23.26 18.58 18.05
CA ILE A 71 -22.95 18.45 16.62
C ILE A 71 -21.69 19.25 16.26
N ARG A 72 -21.52 20.46 16.78
CA ARG A 72 -20.32 21.27 16.52
C ARG A 72 -19.07 20.61 17.09
N ALA A 73 -19.14 20.09 18.31
CA ALA A 73 -18.05 19.39 18.97
C ALA A 73 -17.74 18.02 18.32
N ALA A 74 -18.74 17.33 17.79
CA ALA A 74 -18.55 16.11 17.01
C ALA A 74 -17.93 16.41 15.64
N ALA A 75 -18.37 17.47 14.97
CA ALA A 75 -17.82 17.90 13.69
C ALA A 75 -16.35 18.34 13.80
N SER A 76 -15.94 18.97 14.92
CA SER A 76 -14.51 19.25 15.15
C SER A 76 -13.70 17.98 15.27
N LYS A 77 -14.17 16.98 16.04
CA LYS A 77 -13.50 15.68 16.16
C LYS A 77 -13.42 14.93 14.83
N VAL A 78 -14.50 14.90 14.05
CA VAL A 78 -14.53 14.18 12.77
C VAL A 78 -13.72 14.91 11.70
N LEU A 79 -14.01 16.17 11.43
CA LEU A 79 -13.41 16.88 10.29
C LEU A 79 -12.10 17.58 10.65
N GLY A 80 -11.67 17.54 11.93
CA GLY A 80 -10.51 18.30 12.40
C GLY A 80 -10.73 19.80 12.27
N LEU A 81 -11.96 20.25 12.56
CA LEU A 81 -12.27 21.67 12.57
C LEU A 81 -11.91 22.28 13.92
N ARG A 82 -11.69 23.59 13.94
CA ARG A 82 -11.41 24.36 15.15
C ARG A 82 -12.71 24.89 15.76
N PRO A 83 -13.27 24.26 16.81
CA PRO A 83 -14.64 24.49 17.24
C PRO A 83 -14.92 25.94 17.66
N GLY A 84 -13.92 26.69 18.12
CA GLY A 84 -14.02 28.14 18.42
C GLY A 84 -14.06 29.03 17.17
N ARG A 85 -13.53 28.56 16.03
CA ARG A 85 -13.38 29.32 14.77
C ARG A 85 -14.28 28.84 13.62
N CYS A 86 -15.09 27.80 13.81
CA CYS A 86 -16.00 27.27 12.80
C CYS A 86 -17.17 28.22 12.47
N GLY A 87 -16.87 29.26 11.68
CA GLY A 87 -17.76 30.36 11.29
C GLY A 87 -18.90 30.02 10.33
N GLY A 88 -20.00 29.50 10.86
CA GLY A 88 -21.32 29.86 10.36
C GLY A 88 -22.06 30.71 11.40
N ASP A 89 -23.24 31.24 11.08
CA ASP A 89 -24.11 31.88 12.08
C ASP A 89 -24.19 30.97 13.32
N LEU A 90 -23.70 31.46 14.47
CA LEU A 90 -23.55 30.63 15.68
C LEU A 90 -24.87 30.03 16.13
N GLN A 91 -25.98 30.71 15.80
CA GLN A 91 -27.35 30.34 16.12
C GLN A 91 -27.88 29.25 15.17
N PRO A 92 -28.26 28.06 15.69
CA PRO A 92 -29.03 27.11 14.90
C PRO A 92 -30.38 27.74 14.56
N THR A 93 -30.84 27.54 13.33
CA THR A 93 -32.22 27.85 12.94
C THR A 93 -33.09 26.63 13.21
N TRP A 94 -34.30 26.80 13.70
CA TRP A 94 -35.25 25.70 13.90
C TRP A 94 -36.54 25.98 13.11
N THR A 95 -37.25 24.90 12.80
CA THR A 95 -38.51 24.97 12.05
C THR A 95 -39.71 24.98 12.98
N ALA A 96 -40.90 25.25 12.45
CA ALA A 96 -42.15 25.09 13.18
C ALA A 96 -42.42 23.64 13.61
N ASP A 97 -41.82 22.65 12.92
CA ASP A 97 -41.85 21.24 13.34
C ASP A 97 -41.08 21.05 14.65
N PRO A 98 -41.72 20.55 15.72
CA PRO A 98 -41.09 20.33 17.02
C PRO A 98 -39.83 19.46 16.92
N GLY A 99 -38.78 19.86 17.63
CA GLY A 99 -37.52 19.11 17.72
C GLY A 99 -36.63 19.17 16.48
N THR A 100 -37.00 19.91 15.42
CA THR A 100 -36.21 19.96 14.17
C THR A 100 -35.36 21.23 14.08
N GLY A 101 -34.04 21.05 14.01
CA GLY A 101 -33.03 22.12 13.96
C GLY A 101 -32.14 22.04 12.73
N LYS A 102 -31.42 23.13 12.46
CA LYS A 102 -30.42 23.24 11.40
C LYS A 102 -29.25 24.11 11.86
N ILE A 103 -28.03 23.64 11.65
CA ILE A 103 -26.79 24.37 11.90
C ILE A 103 -25.94 24.42 10.63
N THR A 104 -25.20 25.50 10.43
CA THR A 104 -24.20 25.62 9.36
C THR A 104 -22.85 25.97 9.97
N LEU A 105 -21.80 25.27 9.54
CA LEU A 105 -20.43 25.42 10.00
C LEU A 105 -19.51 25.75 8.81
N SER A 106 -18.46 26.52 9.05
CA SER A 106 -17.39 26.74 8.06
C SER A 106 -16.44 25.54 8.01
N LEU A 107 -16.02 25.17 6.81
CA LEU A 107 -14.95 24.20 6.54
C LEU A 107 -13.58 24.87 6.33
N GLU A 108 -13.47 26.18 6.55
CA GLU A 108 -12.17 26.86 6.53
C GLU A 108 -11.23 26.31 7.62
N GLY A 109 -10.02 25.94 7.23
CA GLY A 109 -9.04 25.36 8.15
C GLY A 109 -9.32 23.91 8.57
N CYS A 110 -10.16 23.18 7.83
CA CYS A 110 -10.36 21.74 8.01
C CYS A 110 -9.05 20.97 7.81
N ALA A 111 -8.75 20.03 8.72
CA ALA A 111 -7.54 19.20 8.71
C ALA A 111 -7.43 18.26 7.50
N ARG A 112 -8.55 17.98 6.84
CA ARG A 112 -8.63 17.05 5.70
C ARG A 112 -8.37 17.81 4.40
N ASP A 113 -7.10 17.93 4.01
CA ASP A 113 -6.64 18.49 2.73
C ASP A 113 -5.77 17.47 1.97
N PRO A 114 -6.13 17.04 0.75
CA PRO A 114 -7.30 17.43 -0.03
C PRO A 114 -8.62 16.97 0.63
N PHE A 115 -9.64 17.83 0.60
CA PHE A 115 -10.94 17.49 1.17
C PHE A 115 -11.56 16.28 0.45
N PRO A 116 -12.18 15.33 1.17
CA PRO A 116 -12.73 14.12 0.58
C PRO A 116 -13.69 14.35 -0.59
N LYS A 117 -13.63 13.46 -1.58
CA LYS A 117 -14.49 13.49 -2.79
C LYS A 117 -15.97 13.43 -2.40
N GLU A 118 -16.85 13.91 -3.28
CA GLU A 118 -18.30 13.96 -3.05
C GLU A 118 -18.92 12.59 -2.68
N SER A 119 -18.38 11.50 -3.23
CA SER A 119 -18.76 10.13 -2.88
C SER A 119 -18.57 9.76 -1.40
N ALA A 120 -17.70 10.47 -0.68
CA ALA A 120 -17.38 10.25 0.73
C ALA A 120 -18.18 11.16 1.69
N HIS A 121 -18.94 12.13 1.18
CA HIS A 121 -19.63 13.12 2.03
C HIS A 121 -20.71 12.49 2.91
N LEU A 122 -21.42 11.49 2.41
CA LEU A 122 -22.42 10.78 3.21
C LEU A 122 -21.78 10.03 4.39
N ALA A 123 -20.62 9.40 4.19
CA ALA A 123 -19.89 8.71 5.24
C ALA A 123 -19.42 9.69 6.33
N LEU A 124 -18.91 10.86 5.93
CA LEU A 124 -18.57 11.95 6.85
C LEU A 124 -19.76 12.41 7.68
N LEU A 125 -20.91 12.66 7.04
CA LEU A 125 -22.11 13.11 7.74
C LEU A 125 -22.63 12.06 8.72
N LYS A 126 -22.56 10.77 8.37
CA LYS A 126 -22.91 9.66 9.27
C LYS A 126 -21.96 9.56 10.46
N ALA A 127 -20.65 9.73 10.25
CA ALA A 127 -19.71 9.71 11.36
C ALA A 127 -19.89 10.88 12.34
N ILE A 128 -20.25 12.06 11.85
CA ILE A 128 -20.60 13.20 12.72
C ILE A 128 -21.87 12.86 13.51
N GLU A 129 -22.88 12.25 12.90
CA GLU A 129 -24.09 11.79 13.59
C GLU A 129 -23.76 10.76 14.67
N THR A 130 -22.95 9.75 14.38
CA THR A 130 -22.50 8.73 15.35
C THR A 130 -21.77 9.39 16.51
N SER A 131 -20.75 10.20 16.25
CA SER A 131 -19.97 10.86 17.32
C SER A 131 -20.81 11.83 18.15
N THR A 132 -21.84 12.44 17.56
CA THR A 132 -22.82 13.25 18.29
C THR A 132 -23.60 12.38 19.28
N ASN A 133 -24.09 11.23 18.84
CA ASN A 133 -24.87 10.33 19.70
C ASN A 133 -24.00 9.61 20.75
N ASP A 134 -22.72 9.36 20.48
CA ASP A 134 -21.78 8.88 21.50
C ASP A 134 -21.66 9.89 22.66
N ALA A 135 -21.65 11.19 22.35
CA ALA A 135 -21.65 12.25 23.36
C ALA A 135 -22.98 12.34 24.14
N VAL A 136 -24.11 12.09 23.46
CA VAL A 136 -25.42 11.97 24.12
C VAL A 136 -25.44 10.77 25.08
N GLN A 137 -24.91 9.62 24.66
CA GLN A 137 -24.86 8.40 25.48
C GLN A 137 -23.90 8.53 26.67
N ALA A 138 -22.81 9.26 26.52
CA ALA A 138 -21.86 9.52 27.62
C ALA A 138 -22.49 10.36 28.75
N ASP A 139 -23.59 11.07 28.48
CA ASP A 139 -24.39 11.85 29.43
C ASP A 139 -23.55 12.68 30.41
N VAL A 140 -22.64 13.48 29.86
CA VAL A 140 -21.72 14.33 30.63
C VAL A 140 -22.38 15.65 31.01
N ALA A 141 -22.15 16.08 32.25
CA ALA A 141 -22.64 17.36 32.74
C ALA A 141 -22.07 18.53 31.92
N LEU A 142 -22.94 19.43 31.48
CA LEU A 142 -22.55 20.63 30.73
C LEU A 142 -22.42 21.82 31.67
N SER A 143 -21.45 22.69 31.39
CA SER A 143 -21.18 23.86 32.23
C SER A 143 -21.29 25.13 31.40
N LEU A 144 -22.15 26.04 31.83
CA LEU A 144 -22.30 27.37 31.24
C LEU A 144 -21.74 28.39 32.23
N VAL A 145 -20.77 29.18 31.79
CA VAL A 145 -20.09 30.17 32.62
C VAL A 145 -19.95 31.48 31.85
N GLU A 146 -20.21 32.59 32.52
CA GLU A 146 -19.94 33.94 32.00
C GLU A 146 -18.64 34.47 32.64
N LEU A 147 -17.71 34.93 31.81
CA LEU A 147 -16.42 35.46 32.26
C LEU A 147 -16.04 36.74 31.49
N PRO A 148 -15.22 37.64 32.08
CA PRO A 148 -14.63 38.75 31.37
C PRO A 148 -13.79 38.26 30.18
N ARG A 149 -13.94 38.91 29.03
CA ARG A 149 -13.21 38.57 27.80
C ARG A 149 -11.70 38.63 27.99
N SER A 150 -11.21 39.62 28.72
CA SER A 150 -9.79 39.77 29.05
C SER A 150 -9.23 38.58 29.85
N GLU A 151 -10.02 38.01 30.75
CA GLU A 151 -9.64 36.81 31.52
C GLU A 151 -9.58 35.58 30.62
N VAL A 152 -10.53 35.43 29.70
CA VAL A 152 -10.57 34.32 28.73
C VAL A 152 -9.42 34.43 27.73
N GLU A 153 -9.12 35.62 27.23
CA GLU A 153 -7.96 35.90 26.35
C GLU A 153 -6.64 35.60 27.08
N GLN A 154 -6.51 35.98 28.35
CA GLN A 154 -5.32 35.67 29.15
C GLN A 154 -5.17 34.16 29.41
N ARG A 155 -6.28 33.46 29.67
CA ARG A 155 -6.28 32.05 30.06
C ARG A 155 -6.15 31.08 28.87
N TYR A 156 -6.78 31.39 27.72
CA TYR A 156 -6.88 30.48 26.58
C TYR A 156 -6.38 31.06 25.26
N GLY A 157 -6.07 32.37 25.20
CA GLY A 157 -5.61 33.06 24.00
C GLY A 157 -6.71 33.33 22.96
N ASP A 158 -6.30 33.87 21.81
CA ASP A 158 -7.20 34.28 20.71
C ASP A 158 -7.81 33.12 19.91
N ALA A 159 -7.61 31.88 20.36
CA ALA A 159 -8.03 30.67 19.67
C ALA A 159 -9.57 30.48 19.73
N LEU A 160 -10.18 30.86 20.86
CA LEU A 160 -11.61 30.68 21.13
C LEU A 160 -12.52 31.65 20.36
N PHE A 161 -12.00 32.78 19.88
CA PHE A 161 -12.81 33.88 19.37
C PHE A 161 -12.92 33.89 17.85
N HIS A 162 -14.13 34.08 17.34
CA HIS A 162 -14.38 34.24 15.91
C HIS A 162 -14.40 35.73 15.50
N GLY A 163 -13.75 36.10 14.39
CA GLY A 163 -13.65 37.49 13.91
C GLY A 163 -14.95 38.19 13.48
N LYS A 164 -16.13 37.59 13.72
CA LYS A 164 -17.45 38.17 13.46
C LYS A 164 -18.24 38.43 14.75
N MET A 165 -17.69 38.10 15.92
CA MET A 165 -18.38 38.29 17.19
C MET A 165 -18.32 39.74 17.63
N GLN A 166 -19.35 40.18 18.34
CA GLN A 166 -19.41 41.52 18.91
C GLN A 166 -18.30 41.65 19.96
N ASN A 167 -17.55 42.75 19.93
CA ASN A 167 -16.54 43.06 20.93
C ASN A 167 -17.26 43.36 22.25
N ARG A 168 -17.43 42.34 23.10
CA ARG A 168 -18.18 42.40 24.36
C ARG A 168 -17.22 42.27 25.54
N GLU A 169 -17.56 42.93 26.65
CA GLU A 169 -16.76 42.88 27.89
C GLU A 169 -16.82 41.50 28.55
N ASN A 170 -17.98 40.84 28.54
CA ASN A 170 -18.16 39.48 29.03
C ASN A 170 -18.50 38.52 27.88
N VAL A 171 -18.02 37.28 28.00
CA VAL A 171 -18.30 36.18 27.07
C VAL A 171 -18.92 35.00 27.82
N ILE A 172 -19.90 34.36 27.19
CA ILE A 172 -20.56 33.18 27.72
C ILE A 172 -19.93 31.95 27.08
N LEU A 173 -19.36 31.08 27.88
CA LEU A 173 -18.71 29.86 27.47
C LEU A 173 -19.53 28.65 27.90
N VAL A 174 -19.73 27.72 26.98
CA VAL A 174 -20.24 26.38 27.30
C VAL A 174 -19.11 25.38 27.17
N TYR A 175 -18.84 24.68 28.27
CA TYR A 175 -17.89 23.58 28.32
C TYR A 175 -18.63 22.25 28.17
N VAL A 176 -18.20 21.46 27.18
CA VAL A 176 -18.58 20.07 27.00
C VAL A 176 -17.36 19.22 27.39
N PRO A 177 -17.39 18.52 28.55
CA PRO A 177 -16.25 17.76 29.05
C PRO A 177 -15.63 16.82 28.02
N GLY A 178 -14.30 16.91 27.85
CA GLY A 178 -13.56 16.08 26.89
C GLY A 178 -13.88 16.31 25.41
N MET A 179 -14.59 17.40 25.07
CA MET A 179 -14.97 17.67 23.68
C MET A 179 -14.63 19.08 23.20
N ALA A 180 -15.13 20.12 23.87
CA ALA A 180 -14.96 21.49 23.39
C ALA A 180 -15.28 22.54 24.47
N LEU A 181 -14.70 23.72 24.31
CA LEU A 181 -15.09 24.96 25.00
C LEU A 181 -15.54 25.95 23.92
N ILE A 182 -16.80 26.40 23.96
CA ILE A 182 -17.44 27.15 22.86
C ILE A 182 -18.04 28.45 23.40
N GLU A 183 -17.72 29.58 22.75
CA GLU A 183 -18.41 30.85 22.97
C GLU A 183 -19.81 30.82 22.34
N VAL A 184 -20.84 31.10 23.14
CA VAL A 184 -22.25 31.11 22.69
C VAL A 184 -22.85 32.52 22.76
N PRO A 185 -23.80 32.84 21.87
CA PRO A 185 -24.54 34.10 21.97
C PRO A 185 -25.37 34.18 23.26
N GLU A 186 -25.60 35.40 23.71
CA GLU A 186 -26.49 35.70 24.83
C GLU A 186 -27.92 35.20 24.59
N GLY A 187 -28.54 34.69 25.66
CA GLY A 187 -29.88 34.09 25.63
C GLY A 187 -29.93 32.62 25.22
N TRP A 188 -28.79 31.98 24.93
CA TRP A 188 -28.73 30.52 24.80
C TRP A 188 -28.95 29.85 26.16
N SER A 189 -29.97 29.01 26.23
CA SER A 189 -30.11 28.03 27.30
C SER A 189 -29.55 26.69 26.82
N VAL A 190 -28.93 25.92 27.70
CA VAL A 190 -28.43 24.58 27.41
C VAL A 190 -28.90 23.64 28.51
N LEU A 191 -29.06 22.36 28.18
CA LEU A 191 -29.50 21.35 29.13
C LEU A 191 -28.39 21.01 30.12
N PRO A 192 -28.73 20.50 31.32
CA PRO A 192 -27.76 20.20 32.37
C PRO A 192 -26.76 19.10 31.98
N SER A 193 -27.10 18.26 31.01
CA SER A 193 -26.28 17.13 30.56
C SER A 193 -26.41 16.91 29.05
N SER A 194 -25.38 16.33 28.44
CA SER A 194 -25.37 16.00 27.00
C SER A 194 -26.42 14.98 26.60
N GLY A 195 -26.85 14.08 27.49
CA GLY A 195 -27.87 13.06 27.22
C GLY A 195 -29.31 13.56 27.32
N ALA A 196 -29.53 14.72 27.95
CA ALA A 196 -30.86 15.22 28.27
C ALA A 196 -31.72 15.55 27.02
N CYS A 197 -31.10 15.86 25.87
CA CYS A 197 -31.81 16.09 24.61
C CYS A 197 -32.26 14.77 23.93
N GLY A 198 -31.80 13.61 24.39
CA GLY A 198 -32.06 12.32 23.74
C GLY A 198 -31.37 12.19 22.39
N ALA A 199 -31.59 11.06 21.70
CA ALA A 199 -30.93 10.77 20.43
C ALA A 199 -31.16 11.88 19.39
N ILE A 200 -30.13 12.14 18.58
CA ILE A 200 -30.13 13.19 17.55
C ILE A 200 -29.99 12.50 16.18
N SER A 201 -30.96 12.71 15.29
CA SER A 201 -30.96 12.10 13.95
C SER A 201 -30.80 13.14 12.85
N PHE A 202 -29.94 12.88 11.88
CA PHE A 202 -29.65 13.77 10.75
C PHE A 202 -30.60 13.46 9.58
N VAL A 203 -30.92 14.49 8.81
CA VAL A 203 -31.77 14.38 7.62
C VAL A 203 -30.88 14.35 6.37
N TYR A 204 -30.97 13.26 5.59
CA TYR A 204 -30.16 12.98 4.39
C TYR A 204 -30.95 13.12 3.09
N VAL A 205 -30.24 13.11 1.95
CA VAL A 205 -30.81 13.13 0.60
C VAL A 205 -31.20 11.71 0.16
N GLU A 206 -32.44 11.48 -0.27
CA GLU A 206 -32.86 10.25 -0.96
C GLU A 206 -32.60 10.32 -2.48
N ASP A 207 -32.11 9.23 -3.08
CA ASP A 207 -31.91 9.10 -4.52
C ASP A 207 -33.24 9.27 -5.28
N GLY A 208 -33.42 10.42 -5.95
CA GLY A 208 -34.54 10.68 -6.86
C GLY A 208 -35.47 11.85 -6.51
N ALA A 209 -35.27 12.58 -5.40
CA ALA A 209 -36.12 13.70 -5.03
C ALA A 209 -35.67 15.06 -5.62
N LYS A 210 -36.64 15.91 -5.99
CA LYS A 210 -36.41 17.26 -6.55
C LYS A 210 -35.74 18.21 -5.54
N LYS A 211 -34.73 18.95 -6.03
CA LYS A 211 -33.81 19.93 -5.40
C LYS A 211 -34.41 21.12 -4.60
N GLU A 212 -35.47 20.97 -3.80
CA GLU A 212 -36.07 22.12 -3.08
C GLU A 212 -36.07 22.09 -1.55
N LYS A 213 -35.51 21.06 -0.89
CA LYS A 213 -35.25 21.11 0.56
C LYS A 213 -33.76 20.98 0.85
N VAL A 214 -33.18 21.94 1.56
CA VAL A 214 -31.77 21.86 2.00
C VAL A 214 -31.66 20.77 3.05
N GLU A 215 -31.10 19.64 2.65
CA GLU A 215 -30.77 18.47 3.48
C GLU A 215 -29.32 18.57 3.97
N SER A 216 -28.90 17.67 4.88
CA SER A 216 -27.53 17.72 5.42
C SER A 216 -26.52 17.53 4.29
N VAL A 217 -25.64 18.51 4.08
CA VAL A 217 -24.81 18.60 2.88
C VAL A 217 -23.44 19.22 3.19
N ILE A 218 -22.41 18.70 2.51
CA ILE A 218 -21.06 19.24 2.51
C ILE A 218 -20.83 19.96 1.17
N ALA A 219 -20.81 21.29 1.20
CA ALA A 219 -20.61 22.13 0.02
C ALA A 219 -19.14 22.58 -0.07
N VAL A 220 -18.27 21.71 -0.59
CA VAL A 220 -16.80 21.94 -0.67
C VAL A 220 -16.45 23.24 -1.40
N LYS A 221 -17.10 23.54 -2.52
CA LYS A 221 -16.90 24.79 -3.28
C LYS A 221 -17.25 26.06 -2.49
N LYS A 222 -18.20 25.96 -1.56
CA LYS A 222 -18.61 27.06 -0.66
C LYS A 222 -17.92 27.01 0.70
N LYS A 223 -17.08 26.00 0.94
CA LYS A 223 -16.46 25.70 2.24
C LYS A 223 -17.47 25.69 3.40
N GLN A 224 -18.63 25.07 3.19
CA GLN A 224 -19.72 25.04 4.17
C GLN A 224 -20.19 23.61 4.43
N LEU A 225 -20.43 23.29 5.69
CA LEU A 225 -21.14 22.10 6.16
C LEU A 225 -22.49 22.55 6.73
N THR A 226 -23.59 22.04 6.20
CA THR A 226 -24.92 22.30 6.72
C THR A 226 -25.51 21.00 7.22
N ILE A 227 -25.96 20.95 8.47
CA ILE A 227 -26.60 19.77 9.08
C ILE A 227 -28.01 20.14 9.50
N LYS A 228 -28.99 19.36 9.02
CA LYS A 228 -30.36 19.39 9.49
C LYS A 228 -30.59 18.16 10.37
N PHE A 229 -31.10 18.38 11.58
CA PHE A 229 -31.22 17.35 12.59
C PHE A 229 -32.57 17.39 13.30
N ARG A 230 -32.95 16.26 13.92
CA ARG A 230 -34.13 16.12 14.79
C ARG A 230 -33.69 15.59 16.15
N VAL A 231 -34.28 16.13 17.21
CA VAL A 231 -34.05 15.77 18.61
C VAL A 231 -35.26 15.03 19.15
N VAL A 232 -35.03 13.95 19.91
CA VAL A 232 -36.11 13.12 20.48
C VAL A 232 -36.80 13.81 21.66
N ASN A 233 -36.04 14.41 22.57
CA ASN A 233 -36.61 15.03 23.78
C ASN A 233 -36.76 16.55 23.61
N VAL A 234 -37.84 16.95 22.92
CA VAL A 234 -38.07 18.35 22.52
C VAL A 234 -38.28 19.28 23.71
N ASP A 235 -38.99 18.79 24.74
CA ASP A 235 -39.42 19.57 25.92
C ASP A 235 -38.45 19.45 27.10
N ALA A 236 -37.25 18.90 26.87
CA ALA A 236 -36.21 18.84 27.90
C ALA A 236 -35.89 20.24 28.45
N SER A 237 -35.84 20.35 29.77
CA SER A 237 -35.50 21.59 30.46
C SER A 237 -34.66 21.29 31.70
N GLY A 238 -33.70 22.15 32.00
CA GLY A 238 -32.90 22.08 33.22
C GLY A 238 -31.84 23.17 33.23
N SER A 239 -31.33 23.52 34.41
CA SER A 239 -30.27 24.52 34.57
C SER A 239 -28.92 23.83 34.76
N THR A 240 -27.93 24.19 33.95
CA THR A 240 -26.53 23.80 34.16
C THR A 240 -25.94 24.46 35.41
N SER A 241 -25.13 23.72 36.18
CA SER A 241 -24.31 24.27 37.26
C SER A 241 -22.95 24.73 36.74
N ALA A 242 -22.35 25.76 37.33
CA ALA A 242 -20.97 26.14 37.06
C ALA A 242 -20.02 25.06 37.63
N SER A 243 -19.34 24.31 36.76
CA SER A 243 -18.25 23.41 37.15
C SER A 243 -16.88 24.03 36.85
N ASP A 244 -15.82 23.35 37.29
CA ASP A 244 -14.45 23.68 36.94
C ASP A 244 -14.27 23.75 35.41
N LEU A 245 -13.79 24.90 34.94
CA LEU A 245 -13.44 25.12 33.54
C LEU A 245 -12.16 24.34 33.17
N PRO A 246 -11.99 23.91 31.91
CA PRO A 246 -10.82 23.15 31.49
C PRO A 246 -9.50 23.94 31.65
N SER A 247 -8.38 23.23 31.68
CA SER A 247 -7.06 23.85 31.62
C SER A 247 -6.77 24.42 30.22
N ALA A 248 -5.81 25.35 30.12
CA ALA A 248 -5.37 25.89 28.83
C ALA A 248 -4.74 24.83 27.91
N GLU A 249 -4.21 23.74 28.48
CA GLU A 249 -3.69 22.60 27.72
C GLU A 249 -4.83 21.77 27.11
N GLN A 250 -5.89 21.49 27.87
CA GLN A 250 -7.07 20.78 27.38
C GLN A 250 -7.76 21.55 26.25
N VAL A 251 -7.86 22.88 26.37
CA VAL A 251 -8.44 23.71 25.29
C VAL A 251 -7.58 23.70 24.02
N ARG A 252 -6.24 23.69 24.16
CA ARG A 252 -5.32 23.56 23.02
C ARG A 252 -5.44 22.21 22.31
N GLU A 253 -5.73 21.15 23.05
CA GLU A 253 -6.00 19.81 22.50
C GLU A 253 -7.31 19.80 21.70
N PHE A 254 -8.38 20.42 22.23
CA PHE A 254 -9.67 20.52 21.52
C PHE A 254 -9.59 21.37 20.23
N ASP A 255 -8.66 22.34 20.18
CA ASP A 255 -8.48 23.26 19.04
C ASP A 255 -7.26 22.94 18.17
N SER A 256 -6.71 21.73 18.28
CA SER A 256 -5.52 21.30 17.53
C SER A 256 -5.70 21.38 16.00
N GLY A 257 -6.96 21.32 15.52
CA GLY A 257 -7.28 21.22 14.10
C GLY A 257 -6.82 19.89 13.50
N THR A 258 -6.90 18.80 14.27
CA THR A 258 -6.63 17.44 13.82
C THR A 258 -7.92 16.63 13.80
N ALA A 259 -8.15 15.81 12.78
CA ALA A 259 -9.25 14.85 12.79
C ALA A 259 -8.95 13.73 13.79
N LEU A 260 -9.78 13.62 14.83
CA LEU A 260 -9.66 12.66 15.93
C LEU A 260 -10.55 11.42 15.73
N VAL A 261 -11.51 11.49 14.80
CA VAL A 261 -12.38 10.36 14.46
C VAL A 261 -12.07 9.91 13.04
N SER A 262 -11.68 8.64 12.92
CA SER A 262 -11.48 7.95 11.65
C SER A 262 -12.83 7.52 11.08
N VAL A 263 -13.12 7.93 9.84
CA VAL A 263 -14.38 7.68 9.15
C VAL A 263 -14.16 6.65 8.05
N ALA A 264 -14.84 5.51 8.14
CA ALA A 264 -14.73 4.43 7.17
C ALA A 264 -15.03 4.92 5.74
N GLY A 265 -14.10 4.62 4.81
CA GLY A 265 -14.17 5.09 3.43
C GLY A 265 -13.68 6.54 3.22
N VAL A 266 -13.19 7.20 4.27
CA VAL A 266 -12.70 8.59 4.23
C VAL A 266 -11.33 8.75 4.89
N ASP A 267 -11.14 8.21 6.10
CA ASP A 267 -9.83 8.12 6.76
C ASP A 267 -9.40 6.66 6.78
N HIS A 268 -8.13 6.44 6.47
CA HIS A 268 -7.57 5.11 6.40
C HIS A 268 -6.59 4.91 7.58
N GLY A 269 -6.94 3.99 8.48
CA GLY A 269 -6.23 3.59 9.73
C GLY A 269 -7.19 3.67 10.92
N VAL A 270 -7.64 2.62 11.59
CA VAL A 270 -6.96 1.43 12.15
C VAL A 270 -7.64 0.12 11.70
N VAL A 271 -6.84 -0.88 11.34
CA VAL A 271 -7.22 -2.25 10.95
C VAL A 271 -7.73 -3.00 12.19
N GLU A 272 -8.95 -3.55 12.16
CA GLU A 272 -9.13 -5.01 12.02
C GLU A 272 -10.16 -5.36 10.93
N GLN A 273 -9.83 -5.01 9.69
CA GLN A 273 -9.69 -5.91 8.54
C GLN A 273 -9.14 -5.06 7.38
N VAL A 274 -8.13 -5.60 6.73
CA VAL A 274 -7.14 -4.91 5.89
C VAL A 274 -7.75 -4.33 4.62
N LYS A 275 -7.43 -3.06 4.30
CA LYS A 275 -7.11 -2.51 2.95
C LYS A 275 -7.11 -0.96 2.87
N PRO A 276 -6.38 -0.35 1.91
CA PRO A 276 -5.01 0.14 2.05
C PRO A 276 -4.95 1.68 1.99
N SER A 277 -4.03 2.33 2.73
CA SER A 277 -3.65 3.71 2.42
C SER A 277 -2.22 4.00 2.83
N THR A 278 -1.36 3.96 1.82
CA THR A 278 -0.48 5.03 1.34
C THR A 278 0.06 4.47 0.04
N THR A 279 0.11 5.25 -1.04
CA THR A 279 0.68 4.77 -2.31
C THR A 279 2.20 4.69 -2.17
N LEU A 280 2.59 3.63 -1.50
CA LEU A 280 3.91 3.07 -1.39
C LEU A 280 4.03 2.05 -2.52
N THR A 281 5.19 1.97 -3.15
CA THR A 281 5.48 0.87 -4.08
C THR A 281 5.29 -0.48 -3.34
N PRO A 282 5.02 -1.61 -4.01
CA PRO A 282 4.93 -2.92 -3.37
C PRO A 282 6.11 -3.24 -2.44
N GLU A 283 7.30 -2.72 -2.80
CA GLU A 283 8.54 -2.79 -2.02
C GLU A 283 8.47 -1.93 -0.74
N GLN A 284 7.88 -0.74 -0.82
CA GLN A 284 7.68 0.16 0.32
C GLN A 284 6.50 -0.29 1.21
N ALA A 285 5.48 -0.94 0.67
CA ALA A 285 4.40 -1.55 1.44
C ALA A 285 4.90 -2.77 2.23
N ALA A 286 5.84 -3.53 1.66
CA ALA A 286 6.61 -4.52 2.42
C ALA A 286 7.46 -3.82 3.49
N ALA A 287 8.18 -2.74 3.13
CA ALA A 287 8.99 -1.94 4.05
C ALA A 287 8.23 -1.39 5.28
N ASP A 288 7.05 -0.81 5.06
CA ASP A 288 6.23 -0.18 6.11
C ASP A 288 5.49 -1.21 6.97
N ALA A 289 5.19 -2.41 6.43
CA ALA A 289 4.72 -3.53 7.24
C ALA A 289 5.78 -4.02 8.26
N PHE A 290 7.05 -3.61 8.12
CA PHE A 290 8.14 -4.00 9.02
C PHE A 290 8.17 -3.22 10.35
N GLY A 291 7.24 -2.28 10.55
CA GLY A 291 7.00 -1.61 11.83
C GLY A 291 6.36 -2.54 12.87
N ARG A 292 7.18 -3.36 13.54
CA ARG A 292 6.88 -4.05 14.82
C ARG A 292 5.80 -5.16 14.86
N ASN A 293 5.14 -5.51 13.76
CA ASN A 293 4.18 -6.63 13.73
C ASN A 293 4.67 -7.75 12.80
N ILE A 294 4.52 -9.01 13.22
CA ILE A 294 4.77 -10.19 12.40
C ILE A 294 3.79 -10.17 11.23
N VAL A 295 4.27 -10.31 9.99
CA VAL A 295 3.41 -10.33 8.80
C VAL A 295 2.50 -11.55 8.86
N ASP A 296 1.19 -11.33 8.95
CA ASP A 296 0.21 -12.40 8.77
C ASP A 296 0.05 -12.70 7.27
N PHE A 297 0.85 -13.64 6.80
CA PHE A 297 0.80 -14.10 5.41
C PHE A 297 -0.56 -14.69 5.03
N LYS A 298 -1.32 -15.26 5.97
CA LYS A 298 -2.65 -15.81 5.65
C LYS A 298 -3.64 -14.69 5.40
N ALA A 299 -3.67 -13.68 6.26
CA ALA A 299 -4.47 -12.48 6.04
C ALA A 299 -4.09 -11.80 4.72
N LEU A 300 -2.79 -11.65 4.46
CA LEU A 300 -2.27 -11.07 3.22
C LEU A 300 -2.70 -11.85 1.96
N ALA A 301 -2.78 -13.18 2.03
CA ALA A 301 -3.32 -14.00 0.93
C ALA A 301 -4.78 -13.61 0.62
N VAL A 302 -5.61 -13.56 1.67
CA VAL A 302 -7.03 -13.23 1.57
C VAL A 302 -7.22 -11.81 1.02
N ASP A 303 -6.42 -10.86 1.49
CA ASP A 303 -6.45 -9.48 1.02
C ASP A 303 -6.01 -9.37 -0.44
N THR A 304 -4.96 -10.07 -0.84
CA THR A 304 -4.53 -10.06 -2.24
C THR A 304 -5.47 -10.88 -3.14
N GLY A 305 -6.41 -11.64 -2.56
CA GLY A 305 -7.36 -12.51 -3.24
C GLY A 305 -6.70 -13.77 -3.80
N ALA A 306 -5.61 -14.24 -3.19
CA ALA A 306 -4.97 -15.52 -3.48
C ALA A 306 -5.54 -16.61 -2.58
N ASP A 307 -5.54 -17.85 -3.05
CA ASP A 307 -6.04 -18.99 -2.31
C ASP A 307 -4.93 -19.61 -1.45
N LEU A 308 -5.24 -20.00 -0.21
CA LEU A 308 -4.28 -20.74 0.62
C LEU A 308 -4.10 -22.15 0.10
N ILE A 309 -2.87 -22.66 0.14
CA ILE A 309 -2.59 -24.07 -0.18
C ILE A 309 -3.19 -24.91 0.95
N SER A 310 -4.25 -25.66 0.64
CA SER A 310 -4.88 -26.61 1.56
C SER A 310 -4.06 -27.90 1.67
N ASP A 311 -4.24 -28.63 2.78
CA ASP A 311 -3.61 -29.95 2.96
C ASP A 311 -4.04 -30.95 1.87
N GLU A 312 -5.28 -30.85 1.39
CA GLU A 312 -5.78 -31.67 0.28
C GLU A 312 -5.04 -31.36 -1.03
N LEU A 313 -4.84 -30.08 -1.34
CA LEU A 313 -4.13 -29.66 -2.54
C LEU A 313 -2.65 -30.05 -2.47
N LEU A 314 -2.03 -29.89 -1.29
CA LEU A 314 -0.66 -30.32 -1.04
C LEU A 314 -0.52 -31.85 -1.19
N ALA A 315 -1.44 -32.63 -0.64
CA ALA A 315 -1.45 -34.08 -0.79
C ALA A 315 -1.66 -34.51 -2.26
N ARG A 316 -2.50 -33.79 -3.02
CA ARG A 316 -2.64 -34.01 -4.47
C ARG A 316 -1.34 -33.74 -5.21
N PHE A 317 -0.69 -32.62 -4.88
CA PHE A 317 0.60 -32.27 -5.48
C PHE A 317 1.68 -33.31 -5.15
N GLU A 318 1.76 -33.77 -3.91
CA GLU A 318 2.71 -34.80 -3.48
C GLU A 318 2.49 -36.12 -4.24
N ARG A 319 1.25 -36.56 -4.42
CA ARG A 319 0.93 -37.74 -5.25
C ARG A 319 1.40 -37.59 -6.69
N LEU A 320 1.24 -36.40 -7.29
CA LEU A 320 1.70 -36.12 -8.65
C LEU A 320 3.23 -36.17 -8.74
N VAL A 321 3.93 -35.59 -7.77
CA VAL A 321 5.40 -35.59 -7.71
C VAL A 321 5.94 -37.00 -7.57
N ILE A 322 5.42 -37.80 -6.63
CA ILE A 322 5.81 -39.19 -6.43
C ILE A 322 5.51 -40.01 -7.69
N GLY A 323 4.32 -39.83 -8.29
CA GLY A 323 3.90 -40.52 -9.50
C GLY A 323 4.76 -40.19 -10.73
N ARG A 324 5.46 -39.05 -10.74
CA ARG A 324 6.44 -38.66 -11.78
C ARG A 324 7.88 -39.05 -11.45
N GLY A 325 8.12 -39.71 -10.31
CA GLY A 325 9.46 -40.10 -9.86
C GLY A 325 10.27 -38.95 -9.26
N GLY A 326 9.62 -37.84 -8.88
CA GLY A 326 10.26 -36.64 -8.32
C GLY A 326 10.71 -36.74 -6.86
N GLY A 327 10.82 -37.95 -6.32
CA GLY A 327 11.23 -38.25 -4.94
C GLY A 327 10.13 -38.90 -4.10
N GLU A 328 10.45 -39.16 -2.83
CA GLU A 328 9.56 -39.85 -1.89
C GLU A 328 8.55 -38.91 -1.21
N ARG A 329 8.86 -37.62 -1.11
CA ARG A 329 8.03 -36.61 -0.43
C ARG A 329 8.10 -35.25 -1.11
N CYS A 330 7.08 -34.43 -0.89
CA CYS A 330 7.06 -33.04 -1.33
C CYS A 330 8.18 -32.22 -0.66
N HIS A 331 8.67 -31.16 -1.33
CA HIS A 331 9.75 -30.33 -0.81
C HIS A 331 9.38 -29.66 0.51
N ARG A 332 10.36 -29.54 1.42
CA ARG A 332 10.17 -29.01 2.78
C ARG A 332 9.49 -27.64 2.82
N LEU A 333 9.77 -26.77 1.85
CA LEU A 333 9.18 -25.44 1.76
C LEU A 333 7.67 -25.45 1.46
N PHE A 334 7.14 -26.51 0.85
CA PHE A 334 5.68 -26.69 0.74
C PHE A 334 5.13 -27.29 2.03
N ARG A 335 5.76 -28.36 2.56
CA ARG A 335 5.30 -29.06 3.78
C ARG A 335 5.28 -28.19 5.02
N ARG A 336 6.21 -27.23 5.11
CA ARG A 336 6.32 -26.28 6.23
C ARG A 336 5.57 -24.97 5.98
N GLY A 337 4.78 -24.88 4.91
CA GLY A 337 3.98 -23.69 4.58
C GLY A 337 4.82 -22.44 4.32
N PHE A 338 6.03 -22.59 3.75
CA PHE A 338 6.80 -21.44 3.25
C PHE A 338 6.24 -20.98 1.90
N VAL A 339 5.92 -21.92 1.02
CA VAL A 339 4.96 -21.69 -0.08
C VAL A 339 3.57 -21.88 0.52
N PHE A 340 2.80 -20.80 0.63
CA PHE A 340 1.59 -20.79 1.47
C PHE A 340 0.31 -20.47 0.69
N ALA A 341 0.43 -19.79 -0.45
CA ALA A 341 -0.71 -19.37 -1.26
C ALA A 341 -0.47 -19.65 -2.75
N HIS A 342 -1.56 -19.66 -3.52
CA HIS A 342 -1.53 -19.94 -4.94
C HIS A 342 -2.64 -19.22 -5.70
N ARG A 343 -2.56 -19.28 -7.04
CA ARG A 343 -3.64 -18.89 -7.96
C ARG A 343 -3.74 -19.92 -9.08
N ASP A 344 -4.91 -20.53 -9.25
CA ASP A 344 -5.16 -21.56 -10.29
C ASP A 344 -4.16 -22.75 -10.29
N PHE A 345 -3.51 -23.05 -9.16
CA PHE A 345 -2.56 -24.15 -9.08
C PHE A 345 -3.26 -25.51 -9.18
N ASP A 346 -4.47 -25.64 -8.65
CA ASP A 346 -5.38 -26.77 -8.85
C ASP A 346 -5.63 -27.07 -10.34
N LYS A 347 -5.77 -26.02 -11.16
CA LYS A 347 -5.95 -26.15 -12.60
C LYS A 347 -4.66 -26.61 -13.27
N ILE A 348 -3.51 -26.09 -12.86
CA ILE A 348 -2.21 -26.57 -13.35
C ILE A 348 -1.99 -28.05 -13.03
N LEU A 349 -2.30 -28.49 -11.80
CA LEU A 349 -2.20 -29.91 -11.45
C LEU A 349 -3.08 -30.77 -12.37
N THR A 350 -4.30 -30.31 -12.65
CA THR A 350 -5.21 -30.98 -13.59
C THR A 350 -4.61 -31.06 -15.00
N LEU A 351 -3.98 -29.99 -15.49
CA LEU A 351 -3.31 -30.00 -16.79
C LEU A 351 -2.12 -30.97 -16.80
N MET A 352 -1.33 -31.01 -15.73
CA MET A 352 -0.19 -31.92 -15.59
C MET A 352 -0.63 -33.40 -15.52
N GLU A 353 -1.72 -33.70 -14.82
CA GLU A 353 -2.34 -35.03 -14.80
C GLU A 353 -2.83 -35.45 -16.19
N GLN A 354 -3.36 -34.50 -16.97
CA GLN A 354 -3.75 -34.67 -18.38
C GLN A 354 -2.57 -34.70 -19.36
N ARG A 355 -1.32 -34.58 -18.88
CA ARG A 355 -0.09 -34.49 -19.70
C ARG A 355 -0.11 -33.31 -20.69
N LYS A 356 -0.80 -32.22 -20.36
CA LYS A 356 -0.74 -30.97 -21.12
C LYS A 356 0.53 -30.19 -20.74
N PRO A 357 1.15 -29.49 -21.70
CA PRO A 357 2.43 -28.82 -21.47
C PRO A 357 2.25 -27.60 -20.54
N VAL A 358 3.18 -27.47 -19.60
CA VAL A 358 3.27 -26.36 -18.64
C VAL A 358 4.74 -25.95 -18.58
N TYR A 359 5.01 -24.64 -18.52
CA TYR A 359 6.36 -24.14 -18.25
C TYR A 359 6.40 -23.35 -16.94
N LEU A 360 7.56 -23.38 -16.29
CA LEU A 360 7.85 -22.59 -15.10
C LEU A 360 8.41 -21.23 -15.50
N LEU A 361 7.88 -20.16 -14.93
CA LEU A 361 8.48 -18.84 -14.98
C LEU A 361 9.02 -18.49 -13.59
N HIS A 362 10.32 -18.24 -13.51
CA HIS A 362 10.92 -17.62 -12.35
C HIS A 362 11.32 -16.18 -12.70
N SER A 363 10.79 -15.24 -11.93
CA SER A 363 11.08 -13.83 -12.12
C SER A 363 12.14 -13.43 -11.10
N CYS A 364 13.37 -13.21 -11.54
CA CYS A 364 14.42 -12.72 -10.65
C CYS A 364 14.32 -11.21 -10.59
N ARG A 365 14.11 -10.67 -9.37
CA ARG A 365 14.33 -9.25 -9.12
C ARG A 365 15.75 -8.90 -9.54
N GLY A 366 15.90 -7.83 -10.32
CA GLY A 366 17.21 -7.28 -10.61
C GLY A 366 17.90 -6.82 -9.32
N TYR A 367 19.21 -7.08 -9.23
CA TYR A 367 20.00 -6.79 -8.03
C TYR A 367 20.53 -5.37 -8.07
N PRO A 368 20.63 -4.68 -6.92
CA PRO A 368 21.14 -3.33 -6.90
C PRO A 368 22.55 -3.26 -7.47
N THR A 369 22.77 -2.16 -8.17
CA THR A 369 24.05 -1.73 -8.70
C THR A 369 25.05 -1.58 -7.55
N VAL A 370 26.14 -2.34 -7.65
CA VAL A 370 27.51 -2.03 -7.19
C VAL A 370 27.56 -1.37 -5.81
N ASP A 371 27.90 -2.15 -4.78
CA ASP A 371 28.44 -1.54 -3.57
C ASP A 371 29.71 -0.75 -3.94
N LYS A 372 30.10 0.22 -3.11
CA LYS A 372 31.27 1.09 -3.38
C LYS A 372 32.60 0.31 -3.55
N ASN A 373 32.61 -1.00 -3.31
CA ASN A 373 33.76 -1.89 -3.35
C ASN A 373 33.73 -2.90 -4.51
N GLY A 374 32.71 -2.86 -5.39
CA GLY A 374 32.64 -3.70 -6.58
C GLY A 374 32.32 -5.17 -6.34
N SER A 375 31.81 -5.55 -5.16
CA SER A 375 31.44 -6.95 -4.85
C SER A 375 29.92 -7.07 -4.72
N GLN A 376 29.28 -7.72 -5.69
CA GLN A 376 27.84 -7.98 -5.69
C GLN A 376 27.60 -9.48 -5.58
N ALA A 377 26.74 -9.87 -4.65
CA ALA A 377 26.42 -11.26 -4.44
C ALA A 377 24.92 -11.44 -4.24
N MET A 378 24.36 -12.48 -4.85
CA MET A 378 23.03 -12.97 -4.47
C MET A 378 23.03 -13.29 -2.97
N HIS A 379 21.95 -12.95 -2.28
CA HIS A 379 21.72 -13.35 -0.88
C HIS A 379 20.69 -14.47 -0.77
N LEU A 380 20.57 -15.06 0.43
CA LEU A 380 19.65 -16.18 0.70
C LEU A 380 18.19 -15.89 0.32
N GLY A 381 17.77 -14.62 0.40
CA GLY A 381 16.45 -14.17 -0.01
C GLY A 381 16.10 -14.46 -1.47
N ASN A 382 17.07 -14.37 -2.39
CA ASN A 382 16.87 -14.72 -3.80
C ASN A 382 17.14 -16.20 -4.08
N PHE A 383 18.04 -16.79 -3.30
CA PHE A 383 18.39 -18.20 -3.40
C PHE A 383 17.19 -19.12 -3.11
N VAL A 384 16.41 -18.83 -2.07
CA VAL A 384 15.30 -19.71 -1.65
C VAL A 384 14.22 -19.88 -2.74
N PRO A 385 13.70 -18.81 -3.38
CA PRO A 385 12.79 -18.93 -4.52
C PRO A 385 13.38 -19.69 -5.73
N LEU A 386 14.68 -19.51 -6.01
CA LEU A 386 15.37 -20.28 -7.06
C LEU A 386 15.41 -21.77 -6.72
N GLN A 387 15.68 -22.14 -5.47
CA GLN A 387 15.67 -23.53 -5.02
C GLN A 387 14.29 -24.19 -5.17
N ILE A 388 13.20 -23.46 -4.89
CA ILE A 388 11.84 -23.95 -5.14
C ILE A 388 11.66 -24.26 -6.63
N THR A 389 12.04 -23.33 -7.50
CA THR A 389 11.90 -23.46 -8.96
C THR A 389 12.74 -24.62 -9.50
N LYS A 390 13.99 -24.75 -9.05
CA LYS A 390 14.89 -25.84 -9.41
C LYS A 390 14.34 -27.19 -8.98
N TRP A 391 13.87 -27.30 -7.74
CA TRP A 391 13.22 -28.53 -7.28
C TRP A 391 11.98 -28.88 -8.11
N MET A 392 11.15 -27.90 -8.46
CA MET A 392 10.00 -28.15 -9.32
C MET A 392 10.39 -28.61 -10.73
N GLN A 393 11.48 -28.08 -11.29
CA GLN A 393 12.03 -28.56 -12.56
C GLN A 393 12.42 -30.03 -12.46
N ASP A 394 13.18 -30.41 -11.44
CA ASP A 394 13.66 -31.79 -11.27
C ASP A 394 12.49 -32.75 -11.02
N ALA A 395 11.57 -32.37 -10.12
CA ALA A 395 10.48 -33.23 -9.68
C ALA A 395 9.41 -33.47 -10.77
N LEU A 396 9.19 -32.50 -11.65
CA LEU A 396 8.12 -32.54 -12.64
C LEU A 396 8.61 -32.62 -14.08
N GLY A 397 9.91 -32.40 -14.31
CA GLY A 397 10.56 -32.44 -15.62
C GLY A 397 10.26 -31.24 -16.53
N LEU A 398 9.82 -30.11 -15.97
CA LEU A 398 9.27 -28.97 -16.72
C LEU A 398 10.34 -28.07 -17.35
N PRO A 399 10.04 -27.40 -18.48
CA PRO A 399 10.87 -26.32 -18.99
C PRO A 399 10.77 -25.11 -18.05
N VAL A 400 11.90 -24.44 -17.84
CA VAL A 400 12.02 -23.26 -16.97
C VAL A 400 12.49 -22.08 -17.82
N VAL A 401 11.84 -20.95 -17.59
CA VAL A 401 12.26 -19.66 -18.11
C VAL A 401 12.58 -18.76 -16.92
N ILE A 402 13.74 -18.12 -16.93
CA ILE A 402 14.20 -17.21 -15.88
C ILE A 402 14.41 -15.82 -16.48
N GLN A 403 13.60 -14.86 -16.02
CA GLN A 403 13.66 -13.47 -16.45
C GLN A 403 14.57 -12.67 -15.54
N LEU A 404 15.54 -11.94 -16.12
CA LEU A 404 16.41 -10.99 -15.41
C LEU A 404 16.02 -9.55 -15.76
N HIS A 405 15.66 -8.76 -14.75
CA HIS A 405 15.18 -7.38 -14.90
C HIS A 405 16.31 -6.33 -14.89
N ASP A 406 17.25 -6.46 -15.82
CA ASP A 406 18.35 -5.49 -15.96
C ASP A 406 17.90 -4.10 -16.40
N ASP A 407 16.82 -4.03 -17.18
CA ASP A 407 16.14 -2.80 -17.52
C ASP A 407 15.52 -2.11 -16.29
N GLU A 408 14.80 -2.84 -15.42
CA GLU A 408 14.24 -2.29 -14.18
C GLU A 408 15.33 -1.72 -13.27
N ASN A 409 16.43 -2.46 -13.12
CA ASN A 409 17.57 -2.03 -12.33
C ASN A 409 18.14 -0.71 -12.83
N TYR A 410 18.36 -0.60 -14.14
CA TYR A 410 18.82 0.66 -14.74
C TYR A 410 17.80 1.78 -14.52
N LEU A 411 16.51 1.50 -14.64
CA LEU A 411 15.46 2.49 -14.47
C LEU A 411 15.32 2.98 -13.01
N LYS A 412 15.72 2.19 -12.02
CA LYS A 412 15.71 2.55 -10.59
C LYS A 412 17.02 3.20 -10.13
N GLU A 413 18.16 2.65 -10.54
CA GLU A 413 19.49 2.95 -9.97
C GLU A 413 20.54 3.31 -11.02
N GLY A 414 20.17 3.35 -12.30
CA GLY A 414 21.06 3.76 -13.38
C GLY A 414 21.64 5.15 -13.13
N GLN A 415 22.93 5.28 -13.39
CA GLN A 415 23.67 6.53 -13.25
C GLN A 415 24.04 7.05 -14.62
N TRP A 416 23.74 8.33 -14.84
CA TRP A 416 24.12 9.07 -16.04
C TRP A 416 25.15 10.12 -15.63
N ASP A 417 26.34 10.07 -16.24
CA ASP A 417 27.38 11.07 -16.06
C ASP A 417 27.35 12.07 -17.22
N ASP A 418 26.97 13.30 -16.90
CA ASP A 418 26.88 14.38 -17.87
C ASP A 418 28.25 14.88 -18.36
N ASP A 419 29.31 14.72 -17.58
CA ASP A 419 30.65 15.17 -17.95
C ASP A 419 31.28 14.19 -18.95
N SER A 420 31.18 12.89 -18.68
CA SER A 420 31.70 11.85 -19.58
C SER A 420 30.73 11.46 -20.71
N LYS A 421 29.47 11.94 -20.67
CA LYS A 421 28.38 11.53 -21.59
C LYS A 421 28.25 10.01 -21.68
N SER A 422 28.37 9.35 -20.54
CA SER A 422 28.31 7.89 -20.41
C SER A 422 27.38 7.47 -19.28
N ASP A 423 26.92 6.23 -19.36
CA ASP A 423 26.09 5.58 -18.34
C ASP A 423 26.78 4.35 -17.76
N ASN A 424 26.17 3.78 -16.72
CA ASN A 424 26.62 2.53 -16.10
C ASN A 424 25.97 1.27 -16.74
N MET A 425 25.48 1.34 -17.99
CA MET A 425 24.80 0.21 -18.62
C MET A 425 25.74 -0.99 -18.86
N GLU A 426 27.00 -0.74 -19.22
CA GLU A 426 28.00 -1.83 -19.38
C GLU A 426 28.32 -2.54 -18.06
N LEU A 427 28.26 -1.81 -16.94
CA LEU A 427 28.42 -2.38 -15.62
C LEU A 427 27.26 -3.34 -15.31
N LEU A 428 26.03 -2.99 -15.66
CA LEU A 428 24.87 -3.86 -15.51
C LEU A 428 24.99 -5.16 -16.31
N LYS A 429 25.57 -5.16 -17.51
CA LYS A 429 25.81 -6.40 -18.27
C LYS A 429 26.77 -7.35 -17.55
N SER A 430 27.83 -6.81 -16.92
CA SER A 430 28.76 -7.62 -16.12
C SER A 430 28.08 -8.22 -14.89
N VAL A 431 27.18 -7.45 -14.26
CA VAL A 431 26.38 -7.88 -13.12
C VAL A 431 25.43 -9.02 -13.51
N ILE A 432 24.76 -8.89 -14.65
CA ILE A 432 23.90 -9.95 -15.19
C ILE A 432 24.69 -11.22 -15.50
N THR A 433 25.89 -11.08 -16.05
CA THR A 433 26.77 -12.23 -16.31
C THR A 433 27.06 -12.99 -15.01
N GLU A 434 27.41 -12.30 -13.92
CA GLU A 434 27.63 -12.96 -12.63
C GLU A 434 26.34 -13.56 -12.05
N GLN A 435 25.20 -12.88 -12.16
CA GLN A 435 23.90 -13.45 -11.73
C GLN A 435 23.57 -14.75 -12.45
N VAL A 436 23.78 -14.81 -13.77
CA VAL A 436 23.58 -16.03 -14.56
C VAL A 436 24.47 -17.15 -14.04
N ARG A 437 25.72 -16.87 -13.62
CA ARG A 437 26.59 -17.87 -13.00
C ARG A 437 26.04 -18.37 -11.67
N HIS A 438 25.55 -17.48 -10.81
CA HIS A 438 24.90 -17.88 -9.55
C HIS A 438 23.64 -18.73 -9.80
N ILE A 439 22.82 -18.39 -10.79
CA ILE A 439 21.63 -19.17 -11.15
C ILE A 439 22.05 -20.55 -11.68
N ALA A 440 23.03 -20.61 -12.58
CA ALA A 440 23.56 -21.88 -13.08
C ALA A 440 24.15 -22.75 -11.95
N ALA A 441 24.84 -22.15 -10.99
CA ALA A 441 25.39 -22.84 -9.82
C ALA A 441 24.33 -23.46 -8.89
N CYS A 442 23.06 -23.03 -8.98
CA CYS A 442 21.94 -23.68 -8.28
C CYS A 442 21.62 -25.08 -8.85
N GLY A 443 22.18 -25.44 -10.02
CA GLY A 443 22.08 -26.78 -10.60
C GLY A 443 20.81 -27.04 -11.41
N PHE A 444 20.28 -26.02 -12.10
CA PHE A 444 19.21 -26.21 -13.08
C PHE A 444 19.67 -27.12 -14.24
N ASP A 445 18.72 -27.79 -14.90
CA ASP A 445 19.00 -28.51 -16.13
C ASP A 445 19.09 -27.52 -17.30
N LYS A 446 20.29 -27.36 -17.84
CA LYS A 446 20.57 -26.47 -18.98
C LYS A 446 19.77 -26.83 -20.23
N ALA A 447 19.45 -28.10 -20.46
CA ALA A 447 18.65 -28.51 -21.62
C ALA A 447 17.19 -28.03 -21.53
N LYS A 448 16.72 -27.72 -20.31
CA LYS A 448 15.35 -27.33 -19.99
C LYS A 448 15.21 -25.90 -19.49
N THR A 449 16.32 -25.16 -19.37
CA THR A 449 16.32 -23.83 -18.76
C THR A 449 16.78 -22.77 -19.74
N PHE A 450 15.96 -21.73 -19.91
CA PHE A 450 16.31 -20.54 -20.66
C PHE A 450 16.36 -19.33 -19.72
N ILE A 451 17.53 -18.71 -19.60
CA ILE A 451 17.74 -17.50 -18.79
C ILE A 451 17.84 -16.32 -19.75
N PHE A 452 17.19 -15.19 -19.50
CA PHE A 452 17.30 -14.06 -20.40
C PHE A 452 17.38 -12.71 -19.68
N SER A 453 18.18 -11.82 -20.24
CA SER A 453 18.18 -10.39 -19.93
C SER A 453 17.01 -9.73 -20.65
N ASN A 454 16.29 -8.84 -19.96
CA ASN A 454 15.25 -8.05 -20.58
C ASN A 454 15.83 -7.16 -21.69
N LEU A 455 16.97 -6.49 -21.47
CA LEU A 455 17.60 -5.64 -22.48
C LEU A 455 17.95 -6.40 -23.77
N GLU A 456 18.39 -7.66 -23.66
CA GLU A 456 18.78 -8.48 -24.81
C GLU A 456 17.59 -9.18 -25.50
N TYR A 457 16.60 -9.66 -24.73
CA TYR A 457 15.53 -10.51 -25.26
C TYR A 457 14.21 -9.76 -25.56
N THR A 458 14.04 -8.53 -25.09
CA THR A 458 12.78 -7.77 -25.23
C THR A 458 12.29 -7.69 -26.68
N GLY A 459 13.18 -7.70 -27.67
CA GLY A 459 12.79 -7.73 -29.09
C GLY A 459 11.80 -8.86 -29.44
N HIS A 460 11.95 -10.04 -28.83
CA HIS A 460 11.03 -11.17 -29.01
C HIS A 460 9.72 -11.00 -28.24
N MET A 461 9.78 -10.41 -27.04
CA MET A 461 8.62 -10.21 -26.15
C MET A 461 7.80 -8.97 -26.50
N TYR A 462 8.36 -8.03 -27.26
CA TYR A 462 7.81 -6.70 -27.51
C TYR A 462 6.35 -6.68 -27.98
N PRO A 463 5.88 -7.60 -28.87
CA PRO A 463 4.46 -7.64 -29.24
C PRO A 463 3.53 -7.83 -28.04
N ASN A 464 3.90 -8.67 -27.06
CA ASN A 464 3.14 -8.87 -25.85
C ASN A 464 3.27 -7.67 -24.90
N VAL A 465 4.46 -7.08 -24.79
CA VAL A 465 4.67 -5.85 -24.01
C VAL A 465 3.75 -4.72 -24.50
N VAL A 466 3.68 -4.48 -25.82
CA VAL A 466 2.83 -3.44 -26.40
C VAL A 466 1.34 -3.72 -26.16
N ARG A 467 0.91 -4.98 -26.28
CA ARG A 467 -0.47 -5.39 -25.97
C ARG A 467 -0.84 -5.13 -24.51
N LEU A 468 0.09 -5.40 -23.59
CA LEU A 468 -0.06 -5.14 -22.16
C LEU A 468 -0.12 -3.63 -21.88
N TRP A 469 0.82 -2.83 -22.40
CA TRP A 469 0.78 -1.37 -22.30
C TRP A 469 -0.51 -0.76 -22.83
N LYS A 470 -1.07 -1.31 -23.91
CA LYS A 470 -2.36 -0.86 -24.44
C LYS A 470 -3.53 -1.18 -23.51
N SER A 471 -3.43 -2.28 -22.75
CA SER A 471 -4.52 -2.82 -21.93
C SER A 471 -4.53 -2.29 -20.49
N ILE A 472 -3.40 -1.76 -20.01
CA ILE A 472 -3.22 -1.31 -18.63
C ILE A 472 -3.12 0.22 -18.64
N THR A 473 -4.07 0.90 -17.99
CA THR A 473 -4.02 2.37 -17.88
C THR A 473 -3.10 2.80 -16.74
N TYR A 474 -2.49 3.98 -16.87
CA TYR A 474 -1.68 4.58 -15.80
C TYR A 474 -2.49 4.72 -14.50
N GLU A 475 -3.75 5.13 -14.58
CA GLU A 475 -4.66 5.24 -13.42
C GLU A 475 -4.88 3.90 -12.70
N THR A 476 -4.79 2.78 -13.42
CA THR A 476 -4.85 1.43 -12.82
C THR A 476 -3.52 1.02 -12.21
N ALA A 477 -2.40 1.28 -12.91
CA ALA A 477 -1.08 0.85 -12.49
C ALA A 477 -0.50 1.70 -11.33
N ALA A 478 -0.73 3.01 -11.34
CA ALA A 478 -0.19 3.95 -10.36
C ALA A 478 -0.53 3.60 -8.90
N PRO A 479 -1.79 3.29 -8.52
CA PRO A 479 -2.10 2.91 -7.14
C PRO A 479 -1.53 1.53 -6.75
N ILE A 480 -1.29 0.64 -7.72
CA ILE A 480 -0.76 -0.71 -7.46
C ILE A 480 0.75 -0.66 -7.24
N PHE A 481 1.47 0.10 -8.06
CA PHE A 481 2.94 0.15 -8.05
C PHE A 481 3.52 1.37 -7.35
N GLY A 482 2.70 2.29 -6.84
CA GLY A 482 3.18 3.49 -6.18
C GLY A 482 3.71 4.56 -7.12
N PHE A 483 3.27 4.60 -8.38
CA PHE A 483 3.74 5.61 -9.34
C PHE A 483 3.24 7.00 -8.97
N LYS A 484 4.16 7.97 -9.02
CA LYS A 484 3.96 9.39 -8.70
C LYS A 484 4.29 10.24 -9.92
N GLY A 485 3.97 11.53 -9.87
CA GLY A 485 4.17 12.46 -10.99
C GLY A 485 5.64 12.64 -11.42
N ASP A 486 6.58 12.26 -10.55
CA ASP A 486 8.03 12.26 -10.77
C ASP A 486 8.60 10.88 -11.16
N THR A 487 7.77 9.83 -11.20
CA THR A 487 8.21 8.50 -11.62
C THR A 487 8.54 8.49 -13.11
N ASN A 488 9.72 7.99 -13.49
CA ASN A 488 10.13 7.99 -14.88
C ASN A 488 9.23 7.08 -15.75
N VAL A 489 9.08 7.44 -17.03
CA VAL A 489 8.18 6.74 -17.96
C VAL A 489 8.54 5.28 -18.18
N GLY A 490 9.82 4.92 -18.02
CA GLY A 490 10.28 3.54 -18.12
C GLY A 490 9.76 2.69 -16.95
N LEU A 491 9.89 3.17 -15.71
CA LEU A 491 9.34 2.49 -14.52
C LEU A 491 7.82 2.35 -14.60
N CYS A 492 7.13 3.36 -15.10
CA CYS A 492 5.69 3.29 -15.34
C CYS A 492 5.31 2.19 -16.35
N GLY A 493 6.19 1.92 -17.33
CA GLY A 493 6.01 0.87 -18.34
C GLY A 493 6.50 -0.52 -17.91
N PHE A 494 7.43 -0.61 -16.96
CA PHE A 494 8.07 -1.87 -16.58
C PHE A 494 7.11 -3.02 -16.22
N PRO A 495 5.96 -2.81 -15.53
CA PRO A 495 5.07 -3.91 -15.19
C PRO A 495 4.62 -4.77 -16.38
N ALA A 496 4.50 -4.18 -17.57
CA ALA A 496 4.18 -4.91 -18.78
C ALA A 496 5.33 -5.78 -19.29
N VAL A 497 6.58 -5.37 -19.08
CA VAL A 497 7.77 -6.13 -19.47
C VAL A 497 7.89 -7.40 -18.64
N GLN A 498 7.69 -7.30 -17.32
CA GLN A 498 7.64 -8.46 -16.43
C GLN A 498 6.45 -9.39 -16.74
N ALA A 499 5.25 -8.81 -16.92
CA ALA A 499 4.06 -9.57 -17.26
C ALA A 499 4.15 -10.29 -18.62
N ALA A 500 4.87 -9.74 -19.60
CA ALA A 500 5.00 -10.35 -20.93
C ALA A 500 5.64 -11.75 -20.88
N ALA A 501 6.49 -12.05 -19.89
CA ALA A 501 7.11 -13.36 -19.71
C ALA A 501 6.11 -14.46 -19.29
N THR A 502 4.87 -14.10 -18.93
CA THR A 502 3.82 -15.08 -18.57
C THR A 502 3.09 -15.69 -19.77
N PHE A 503 3.34 -15.18 -20.98
CA PHE A 503 2.72 -15.67 -22.20
C PHE A 503 3.72 -16.53 -22.99
N ALA A 504 3.36 -17.76 -23.30
CA ALA A 504 4.22 -18.67 -24.08
C ALA A 504 4.60 -18.11 -25.47
N SER A 505 3.73 -17.28 -26.06
CA SER A 505 4.02 -16.60 -27.34
C SER A 505 5.20 -15.60 -27.26
N SER A 506 5.67 -15.25 -26.06
CA SER A 506 6.91 -14.49 -25.85
C SER A 506 8.16 -15.32 -26.12
N PHE A 507 8.05 -16.66 -26.15
CA PHE A 507 9.16 -17.59 -26.28
C PHE A 507 8.99 -18.54 -27.47
N PRO A 508 8.87 -18.02 -28.71
CA PRO A 508 8.62 -18.84 -29.89
C PRO A 508 9.74 -19.86 -30.15
N VAL A 509 11.00 -19.53 -29.84
CA VAL A 509 12.11 -20.48 -30.00
C VAL A 509 12.26 -21.38 -28.77
N PRO A 510 12.35 -20.87 -27.52
CA PRO A 510 12.50 -21.75 -26.35
C PRO A 510 11.37 -22.76 -26.16
N LEU A 511 10.13 -22.39 -26.49
CA LEU A 511 8.98 -23.27 -26.39
C LEU A 511 8.60 -23.93 -27.73
N ALA A 512 9.54 -24.03 -28.67
CA ALA A 512 9.39 -24.75 -29.94
C ALA A 512 8.12 -24.36 -30.76
N GLY A 513 7.74 -23.08 -30.73
CA GLY A 513 6.59 -22.54 -31.44
C GLY A 513 5.24 -22.78 -30.76
N HIS A 514 5.21 -23.44 -29.60
CA HIS A 514 3.99 -23.63 -28.83
C HIS A 514 3.58 -22.35 -28.10
N ASP A 515 2.55 -21.68 -28.58
CA ASP A 515 2.05 -20.40 -28.07
C ASP A 515 0.94 -20.53 -27.00
N ASN A 516 0.42 -21.75 -26.79
CA ASN A 516 -0.66 -22.06 -25.86
C ASN A 516 -0.23 -22.89 -24.64
N VAL A 517 1.07 -22.89 -24.31
CA VAL A 517 1.61 -23.55 -23.10
C VAL A 517 1.22 -22.75 -21.87
N SER A 518 0.68 -23.42 -20.84
CA SER A 518 0.29 -22.75 -19.61
C SER A 518 1.51 -22.39 -18.75
N CYS A 519 1.50 -21.19 -18.17
CA CYS A 519 2.57 -20.70 -17.31
C CYS A 519 2.26 -20.96 -15.84
N LEU A 520 3.23 -21.49 -15.09
CA LEU A 520 3.24 -21.52 -13.63
C LEU A 520 4.38 -20.64 -13.11
N VAL A 521 4.04 -19.58 -12.38
CA VAL A 521 4.99 -18.63 -11.81
C VAL A 521 5.34 -19.02 -10.38
N THR A 522 6.62 -19.07 -10.05
CA THR A 522 7.12 -19.18 -8.68
C THR A 522 7.66 -17.83 -8.23
N CYS A 523 7.02 -17.21 -7.22
CA CYS A 523 7.43 -15.90 -6.75
C CYS A 523 7.18 -15.68 -5.25
N THR A 524 7.85 -14.69 -4.70
CA THR A 524 7.53 -14.14 -3.38
C THR A 524 6.28 -13.25 -3.45
N THR A 525 5.66 -12.99 -2.30
CA THR A 525 4.40 -12.22 -2.21
C THR A 525 4.47 -10.81 -2.82
N ASP A 526 5.61 -10.13 -2.76
CA ASP A 526 5.81 -8.79 -3.34
C ASP A 526 5.68 -8.77 -4.87
N HIS A 527 5.96 -9.88 -5.54
CA HIS A 527 5.82 -9.99 -7.00
C HIS A 527 4.39 -10.37 -7.46
N ASP A 528 3.49 -10.78 -6.55
CA ASP A 528 2.12 -11.18 -6.90
C ASP A 528 1.37 -10.10 -7.68
N VAL A 529 1.61 -8.83 -7.33
CA VAL A 529 0.95 -7.67 -7.93
C VAL A 529 1.18 -7.52 -9.44
N TYR A 530 2.37 -7.89 -9.94
CA TYR A 530 2.71 -7.81 -11.37
C TYR A 530 1.88 -8.80 -12.18
N PHE A 531 1.81 -10.03 -11.69
CA PHE A 531 1.11 -11.12 -12.37
C PHE A 531 -0.41 -11.04 -12.18
N ARG A 532 -0.90 -10.41 -11.11
CA ARG A 532 -2.33 -10.12 -10.94
C ARG A 532 -2.85 -9.23 -12.08
N ILE A 533 -2.08 -8.24 -12.52
CA ILE A 533 -2.45 -7.40 -13.66
C ILE A 533 -2.38 -8.21 -14.96
N ALA A 534 -1.35 -9.04 -15.14
CA ALA A 534 -1.23 -9.93 -16.30
C ALA A 534 -2.47 -10.83 -16.43
N ARG A 535 -2.91 -11.45 -15.33
CA ARG A 535 -4.12 -12.29 -15.25
C ARG A 535 -5.39 -11.54 -15.63
N ALA A 536 -5.52 -10.28 -15.23
CA ALA A 536 -6.72 -9.47 -15.51
C ALA A 536 -6.88 -9.18 -17.01
N VAL A 537 -5.77 -9.02 -17.74
CA VAL A 537 -5.81 -8.70 -19.17
C VAL A 537 -5.63 -9.92 -20.08
N ALA A 538 -5.07 -11.01 -19.57
CA ALA A 538 -4.70 -12.20 -20.34
C ALA A 538 -5.78 -12.75 -21.28
N PRO A 539 -7.07 -12.85 -20.89
CA PRO A 539 -8.12 -13.38 -21.79
C PRO A 539 -8.30 -12.58 -23.08
N ARG A 540 -7.84 -11.33 -23.13
CA ARG A 540 -7.90 -10.47 -24.33
C ARG A 540 -6.69 -10.64 -25.24
N LEU A 541 -5.62 -11.27 -24.75
CA LEU A 541 -4.30 -11.30 -25.40
C LEU A 541 -3.94 -12.66 -25.99
N VAL A 542 -4.62 -13.73 -25.57
CA VAL A 542 -4.37 -15.09 -26.06
C VAL A 542 -5.46 -15.58 -27.01
N SER A 543 -5.13 -16.63 -27.78
CA SER A 543 -6.07 -17.25 -28.73
C SER A 543 -7.24 -17.95 -28.02
N CYS A 544 -8.38 -18.03 -28.72
CA CYS A 544 -9.53 -18.80 -28.25
C CYS A 544 -9.14 -20.29 -28.15
N GLY A 545 -9.21 -20.86 -26.95
CA GLY A 545 -8.83 -22.26 -26.69
C GLY A 545 -7.63 -22.47 -25.77
N HIS A 546 -6.96 -21.41 -25.31
CA HIS A 546 -5.92 -21.55 -24.28
C HIS A 546 -6.50 -22.18 -22.98
N PRO A 547 -5.88 -23.21 -22.38
CA PRO A 547 -6.47 -23.97 -21.27
C PRO A 547 -6.88 -23.12 -20.04
N LEU A 548 -6.12 -22.07 -19.75
CA LEU A 548 -6.37 -21.11 -18.66
C LEU A 548 -6.73 -19.70 -19.14
N GLU A 549 -7.18 -19.51 -20.40
CA GLU A 549 -7.46 -18.17 -20.97
C GLU A 549 -6.26 -17.21 -20.87
N GLY A 550 -5.04 -17.77 -20.95
CA GLY A 550 -3.78 -17.03 -20.82
C GLY A 550 -3.41 -16.60 -19.40
N LYS A 551 -4.25 -16.89 -18.40
CA LYS A 551 -3.97 -16.51 -17.00
C LYS A 551 -2.81 -17.35 -16.48
N PRO A 552 -1.68 -16.74 -16.06
CA PRO A 552 -0.62 -17.49 -15.39
C PRO A 552 -1.11 -17.99 -14.05
N ALA A 553 -0.84 -19.25 -13.74
CA ALA A 553 -0.99 -19.79 -12.41
C ALA A 553 0.21 -19.40 -11.55
N MET A 554 0.07 -19.41 -10.23
CA MET A 554 1.08 -18.88 -9.33
C MET A 554 1.23 -19.74 -8.08
N LEU A 555 2.47 -19.88 -7.61
CA LEU A 555 2.85 -20.35 -6.28
C LEU A 555 3.55 -19.21 -5.55
N ILE A 556 3.02 -18.85 -4.39
CA ILE A 556 3.41 -17.66 -3.64
C ILE A 556 4.12 -18.07 -2.36
N SER A 557 5.36 -17.63 -2.20
CA SER A 557 6.17 -17.90 -1.01
C SER A 557 6.27 -16.71 -0.06
N LYS A 558 6.52 -17.01 1.22
CA LYS A 558 6.94 -16.02 2.21
C LYS A 558 8.27 -15.39 1.83
N PHE A 559 8.61 -14.29 2.50
CA PHE A 559 9.94 -13.71 2.42
C PHE A 559 10.94 -14.54 3.23
N THR A 560 12.19 -14.58 2.77
CA THR A 560 13.29 -15.04 3.63
C THR A 560 13.62 -13.89 4.59
N PRO A 561 13.60 -14.13 5.91
CA PRO A 561 13.88 -13.09 6.90
C PRO A 561 15.26 -12.44 6.74
N GLY A 562 15.33 -11.12 6.90
CA GLY A 562 16.56 -10.36 7.08
C GLY A 562 17.13 -10.52 8.48
N LEU A 563 18.41 -10.18 8.67
CA LEU A 563 19.09 -10.33 9.95
C LEU A 563 18.56 -9.38 11.04
N GLN A 564 17.96 -8.26 10.66
CA GLN A 564 17.38 -7.25 11.57
C GLN A 564 16.04 -7.69 12.18
N GLY A 565 15.35 -8.68 11.61
CA GLY A 565 14.10 -9.17 12.18
C GLY A 565 13.29 -10.06 11.23
N VAL A 566 12.41 -10.89 11.83
CA VAL A 566 11.51 -11.82 11.10
C VAL A 566 10.48 -11.09 10.26
N SER A 567 10.09 -9.86 10.65
CA SER A 567 9.19 -9.04 9.86
C SER A 567 9.86 -8.56 8.59
N SER A 568 11.13 -8.16 8.61
CA SER A 568 11.86 -7.62 7.45
C SER A 568 12.30 -8.68 6.43
N GLY A 569 12.00 -8.47 5.15
CA GLY A 569 12.58 -9.25 4.06
C GLY A 569 14.07 -8.95 3.87
N MET A 570 14.88 -9.96 3.53
CA MET A 570 16.30 -9.78 3.29
C MET A 570 16.54 -8.87 2.07
N SER A 571 17.36 -7.83 2.22
CA SER A 571 17.72 -6.88 1.15
C SER A 571 19.23 -6.77 1.01
N ALA A 572 19.73 -6.61 -0.22
CA ALA A 572 21.14 -6.34 -0.47
C ALA A 572 21.57 -4.89 -0.13
N SER A 573 20.62 -3.99 0.11
CA SER A 573 20.90 -2.55 0.32
C SER A 573 21.66 -2.25 1.62
N GLU A 574 21.66 -3.17 2.60
CA GLU A 574 22.43 -3.05 3.84
C GLU A 574 23.36 -4.26 4.02
N VAL A 575 24.67 -4.04 4.06
CA VAL A 575 25.71 -5.09 4.14
C VAL A 575 25.51 -6.06 5.31
N ASN A 576 25.03 -5.56 6.45
CA ASN A 576 24.80 -6.36 7.66
C ASN A 576 23.39 -6.95 7.76
N SER A 577 22.53 -6.72 6.76
CA SER A 577 21.14 -7.21 6.76
C SER A 577 20.94 -8.57 6.13
N ALA A 578 21.91 -9.02 5.34
CA ALA A 578 21.79 -10.18 4.50
C ALA A 578 22.98 -11.13 4.65
N ILE A 579 22.68 -12.43 4.50
CA ILE A 579 23.70 -13.47 4.30
C ILE A 579 23.85 -13.65 2.80
N ASN A 580 25.03 -13.34 2.28
CA ASN A 580 25.35 -13.43 0.87
C ASN A 580 25.88 -14.82 0.52
N LEU A 581 25.65 -15.27 -0.70
CA LEU A 581 26.19 -16.54 -1.21
C LEU A 581 27.72 -16.51 -1.40
N THR A 582 28.34 -15.33 -1.31
CA THR A 582 29.80 -15.16 -1.33
C THR A 582 30.39 -14.96 0.06
N ASP A 583 29.58 -14.93 1.12
CA ASP A 583 30.10 -14.81 2.49
C ASP A 583 30.98 -16.02 2.82
N THR A 584 32.09 -15.76 3.49
CA THR A 584 32.96 -16.79 4.06
C THR A 584 32.31 -17.45 5.28
N ALA A 585 32.79 -18.63 5.66
CA ALA A 585 32.32 -19.33 6.85
C ALA A 585 32.35 -18.46 8.13
N ALA A 586 33.38 -17.63 8.28
CA ALA A 586 33.55 -16.72 9.41
C ALA A 586 32.58 -15.52 9.36
N GLU A 587 32.28 -14.99 8.17
CA GLU A 587 31.30 -13.93 7.98
C GLU A 587 29.88 -14.43 8.29
N ILE A 588 29.53 -15.63 7.84
CA ILE A 588 28.23 -16.27 8.15
C ILE A 588 28.07 -16.42 9.67
N GLU A 589 29.09 -16.96 10.35
CA GLU A 589 29.08 -17.12 11.81
C GLU A 589 28.95 -15.77 12.53
N THR A 590 29.70 -14.77 12.09
CA THR A 590 29.68 -13.42 12.67
C THR A 590 28.31 -12.78 12.50
N LYS A 591 27.72 -12.88 11.30
CA LYS A 591 26.42 -12.28 10.96
C LYS A 591 25.29 -12.90 11.79
N LEU A 592 25.23 -14.23 11.88
CA LEU A 592 24.23 -14.93 12.70
C LEU A 592 24.43 -14.71 14.20
N SER A 593 25.67 -14.71 14.66
CA SER A 593 25.95 -14.57 16.09
C SER A 593 25.65 -13.16 16.59
N LYS A 594 26.08 -12.13 15.85
CA LYS A 594 25.98 -10.72 16.28
C LYS A 594 24.69 -10.03 15.85
N TYR A 595 24.19 -10.27 14.64
CA TYR A 595 23.09 -9.48 14.08
C TYR A 595 21.75 -10.20 14.11
N ALA A 596 21.72 -11.54 14.01
CA ALA A 596 20.45 -12.26 14.04
C ALA A 596 19.77 -12.12 15.41
N PHE A 597 18.60 -11.53 15.41
CA PHE A 597 17.68 -11.42 16.54
C PHE A 597 17.38 -12.80 17.16
N SER A 598 17.45 -12.86 18.49
CA SER A 598 17.18 -14.06 19.30
C SER A 598 15.80 -13.95 19.93
N GLY A 599 14.99 -14.99 19.81
CA GLY A 599 13.70 -15.12 20.52
C GLY A 599 13.83 -15.70 21.92
N GLY A 600 15.02 -16.15 22.31
CA GLY A 600 15.35 -16.64 23.66
C GLY A 600 15.64 -15.53 24.68
N GLN A 601 15.70 -15.93 25.94
CA GLN A 601 15.98 -15.06 27.09
C GLN A 601 17.46 -14.72 27.22
N VAL A 602 17.75 -13.58 27.84
CA VAL A 602 19.13 -13.12 28.08
C VAL A 602 19.81 -13.98 29.17
N LEU A 603 19.09 -14.31 30.24
CA LEU A 603 19.60 -15.11 31.35
C LEU A 603 19.29 -16.60 31.12
N SER A 604 20.26 -17.46 31.38
CA SER A 604 20.11 -18.92 31.25
C SER A 604 19.01 -19.47 32.14
N VAL A 605 18.84 -18.92 33.35
CA VAL A 605 17.79 -19.31 34.30
C VAL A 605 16.40 -19.03 33.73
N ASP A 606 16.22 -17.88 33.07
CA ASP A 606 14.94 -17.50 32.46
C ASP A 606 14.70 -18.30 31.19
N GLN A 607 15.74 -18.57 30.39
CA GLN A 607 15.63 -19.44 29.22
C GLN A 607 15.16 -20.84 29.61
N ARG A 608 15.68 -21.41 30.71
CA ARG A 608 15.24 -22.72 31.23
C ARG A 608 13.80 -22.71 31.76
N LYS A 609 13.28 -21.56 32.22
CA LYS A 609 11.94 -21.44 32.81
C LYS A 609 10.86 -21.10 31.78
N PHE A 610 11.15 -20.17 30.88
CA PHE A 610 10.18 -19.59 29.95
C PHE A 610 10.41 -20.03 28.50
N GLY A 611 11.56 -20.62 28.18
CA GLY A 611 11.92 -21.02 26.83
C GLY A 611 12.14 -19.84 25.88
N GLY A 612 12.33 -20.17 24.60
CA GLY A 612 12.49 -19.20 23.50
C GLY A 612 11.25 -19.07 22.63
N ASN A 613 10.96 -17.86 22.19
CA ASN A 613 9.89 -17.63 21.23
C ASN A 613 10.35 -17.93 19.80
N LEU A 614 9.94 -19.09 19.28
CA LEU A 614 10.28 -19.58 17.95
C LEU A 614 9.80 -18.67 16.80
N SER A 615 8.68 -17.95 17.00
CA SER A 615 8.07 -17.11 15.95
C SER A 615 8.91 -15.88 15.60
N ILE A 616 9.76 -15.44 16.53
CA ILE A 616 10.62 -14.25 16.35
C ILE A 616 12.11 -14.61 16.29
N ASP A 617 12.50 -15.86 16.60
CA ASP A 617 13.92 -16.27 16.57
C ASP A 617 14.42 -16.53 15.15
N LEU A 618 15.35 -15.70 14.67
CA LEU A 618 15.84 -15.78 13.29
C LEU A 618 16.66 -17.03 12.99
N ALA A 619 17.42 -17.54 13.96
CA ALA A 619 18.19 -18.76 13.75
C ALA A 619 17.26 -19.95 13.56
N PHE A 620 16.20 -20.04 14.37
CA PHE A 620 15.15 -21.03 14.19
C PHE A 620 14.43 -20.85 12.84
N GLN A 621 14.06 -19.63 12.45
CA GLN A 621 13.43 -19.38 11.14
C GLN A 621 14.32 -19.87 9.98
N PHE A 622 15.63 -19.63 10.01
CA PHE A 622 16.53 -20.20 9.00
C PHE A 622 16.57 -21.73 9.03
N LEU A 623 16.53 -22.36 10.19
CA LEU A 623 16.42 -23.83 10.28
C LEU A 623 15.11 -24.33 9.63
N THR A 624 13.98 -23.63 9.81
CA THR A 624 12.73 -24.02 9.12
C THR A 624 12.83 -24.00 7.60
N ILE A 625 13.71 -23.17 7.03
CA ILE A 625 13.91 -23.03 5.58
C ILE A 625 14.98 -24.03 5.07
N PHE A 626 16.07 -24.19 5.81
CA PHE A 626 17.29 -24.84 5.30
C PHE A 626 17.59 -26.22 5.89
N LEU A 627 17.07 -26.57 7.07
CA LEU A 627 17.29 -27.89 7.65
C LEU A 627 16.39 -28.93 6.97
N ASP A 628 16.95 -29.99 6.41
CA ASP A 628 16.17 -31.02 5.69
C ASP A 628 15.35 -31.93 6.61
N ASP A 629 15.90 -32.27 7.78
CA ASP A 629 15.30 -33.24 8.70
C ASP A 629 14.20 -32.57 9.55
N ASP A 630 12.94 -32.99 9.34
CA ASP A 630 11.80 -32.48 10.12
C ASP A 630 11.78 -33.01 11.55
N VAL A 631 12.30 -34.23 11.80
CA VAL A 631 12.38 -34.79 13.15
C VAL A 631 13.40 -34.00 13.97
N GLU A 632 14.54 -33.67 13.35
CA GLU A 632 15.51 -32.79 13.99
C GLU A 632 14.95 -31.38 14.22
N LEU A 633 14.23 -30.81 13.25
CA LEU A 633 13.61 -29.49 13.40
C LEU A 633 12.59 -29.46 14.55
N GLU A 634 11.72 -30.47 14.64
CA GLU A 634 10.72 -30.62 15.71
C GLU A 634 11.40 -30.74 17.07
N ASN A 635 12.51 -31.49 17.15
CA ASN A 635 13.32 -31.59 18.36
C ASN A 635 13.92 -30.25 18.77
N VAL A 636 14.50 -29.50 17.83
CA VAL A 636 15.00 -28.14 18.10
C VAL A 636 13.86 -27.24 18.58
N ALA A 637 12.69 -27.28 17.92
CA ALA A 637 11.52 -26.48 18.29
C ALA A 637 11.06 -26.77 19.71
N ARG A 638 10.91 -28.05 20.08
CA ARG A 638 10.50 -28.49 21.41
C ARG A 638 11.53 -28.11 22.48
N GLU A 639 12.80 -28.41 22.26
CA GLU A 639 13.86 -28.17 23.24
C GLU A 639 14.12 -26.68 23.49
N TYR A 640 14.15 -25.89 22.42
CA TYR A 640 14.39 -24.46 22.50
C TYR A 640 13.15 -23.71 22.99
N GLY A 641 11.97 -24.10 22.50
CA GLY A 641 10.68 -23.50 22.87
C GLY A 641 10.31 -23.73 24.33
N THR A 642 10.66 -24.88 24.91
CA THR A 642 10.44 -25.16 26.34
C THR A 642 11.61 -24.73 27.23
N GLY A 643 12.81 -24.56 26.65
CA GLY A 643 14.04 -24.34 27.40
C GLY A 643 14.55 -25.58 28.16
N GLN A 644 13.87 -26.72 28.07
CA GLN A 644 14.18 -27.92 28.87
C GLN A 644 15.03 -28.96 28.14
N GLY A 645 15.50 -28.67 26.92
CA GLY A 645 16.35 -29.60 26.17
C GLY A 645 17.77 -29.77 26.72
N ASP A 646 18.43 -30.87 26.35
CA ASP A 646 19.85 -31.05 26.65
C ASP A 646 20.73 -30.46 25.53
N SER A 647 20.25 -30.53 24.27
CA SER A 647 21.05 -30.18 23.09
C SER A 647 20.74 -28.79 22.55
N PHE A 648 19.50 -28.33 22.62
CA PHE A 648 19.05 -27.06 22.01
C PHE A 648 18.29 -26.15 22.97
N TRP A 649 18.66 -26.08 24.24
CA TRP A 649 17.97 -25.22 25.22
C TRP A 649 18.34 -23.74 25.11
N SER A 650 19.51 -23.41 24.56
CA SER A 650 20.03 -22.04 24.52
C SER A 650 20.07 -21.46 23.10
N SER A 651 19.89 -20.13 22.99
CA SER A 651 19.98 -19.44 21.69
C SER A 651 21.33 -19.66 21.00
N GLY A 652 22.41 -19.78 21.78
CA GLY A 652 23.76 -20.05 21.24
C GLY A 652 23.85 -21.41 20.53
N GLN A 653 23.21 -22.45 21.06
CA GLN A 653 23.19 -23.77 20.43
C GLN A 653 22.36 -23.77 19.15
N VAL A 654 21.19 -23.12 19.16
CA VAL A 654 20.34 -22.98 17.97
C VAL A 654 21.07 -22.19 16.86
N LYS A 655 21.72 -21.08 17.22
CA LYS A 655 22.56 -20.30 16.30
C LYS A 655 23.71 -21.14 15.74
N LYS A 656 24.40 -21.92 16.56
CA LYS A 656 25.49 -22.80 16.10
C LYS A 656 25.02 -23.83 15.08
N LYS A 657 23.82 -24.42 15.28
CA LYS A 657 23.21 -25.33 14.31
C LYS A 657 22.85 -24.60 13.01
N ALA A 658 22.22 -23.43 13.10
CA ALA A 658 21.90 -22.61 11.93
C ALA A 658 23.15 -22.22 11.11
N VAL A 659 24.23 -21.82 11.79
CA VAL A 659 25.54 -21.52 11.18
C VAL A 659 26.06 -22.74 10.42
N SER A 660 26.07 -23.92 11.05
CA SER A 660 26.55 -25.14 10.40
C SER A 660 25.77 -25.52 9.14
N VAL A 661 24.43 -25.41 9.18
CA VAL A 661 23.57 -25.69 8.02
C VAL A 661 23.84 -24.68 6.90
N LEU A 662 23.93 -23.40 7.22
CA LEU A 662 24.15 -22.34 6.23
C LEU A 662 25.55 -22.38 5.62
N GLN A 663 26.58 -22.65 6.42
CA GLN A 663 27.95 -22.84 5.95
C GLN A 663 28.03 -23.98 4.93
N LYS A 664 27.36 -25.12 5.20
CA LYS A 664 27.32 -26.25 4.27
C LYS A 664 26.68 -25.84 2.93
N ILE A 665 25.49 -25.23 2.98
CA ILE A 665 24.75 -24.84 1.77
C ILE A 665 25.53 -23.81 0.94
N ILE A 666 26.11 -22.80 1.59
CA ILE A 666 26.85 -21.75 0.91
C ILE A 666 28.17 -22.31 0.34
N SER A 667 28.86 -23.19 1.07
CA SER A 667 30.06 -23.88 0.56
C SER A 667 29.74 -24.72 -0.69
N GLU A 668 28.67 -25.51 -0.66
CA GLU A 668 28.23 -26.31 -1.82
C GLU A 668 27.88 -25.43 -3.02
N HIS A 669 27.22 -24.29 -2.77
CA HIS A 669 26.93 -23.30 -3.81
C HIS A 669 28.21 -22.68 -4.39
N GLN A 670 29.16 -22.28 -3.53
CA GLN A 670 30.44 -21.71 -3.94
C GLN A 670 31.26 -22.72 -4.77
N ASP A 671 31.30 -23.98 -4.35
CA ASP A 671 31.94 -25.06 -5.09
C ASP A 671 31.32 -25.22 -6.49
N ASN A 672 29.99 -25.21 -6.59
CA ASN A 672 29.31 -25.25 -7.89
C ASN A 672 29.60 -23.99 -8.73
N LEU A 673 29.65 -22.82 -8.11
CA LEU A 673 29.96 -21.55 -8.78
C LEU A 673 31.36 -21.55 -9.40
N THR A 674 32.34 -22.20 -8.77
CA THR A 674 33.70 -22.34 -9.36
C THR A 674 33.71 -23.14 -10.66
N ARG A 675 32.73 -24.03 -10.86
CA ARG A 675 32.61 -24.87 -12.06
C ARG A 675 31.96 -24.15 -13.23
N VAL A 676 31.21 -23.08 -12.98
CA VAL A 676 30.52 -22.30 -14.01
C VAL A 676 31.43 -21.18 -14.53
N THR A 677 31.84 -21.28 -15.79
CA THR A 677 32.67 -20.26 -16.45
C THR A 677 31.82 -19.08 -16.94
N LYS A 678 32.48 -17.93 -17.19
CA LYS A 678 31.79 -16.76 -17.76
C LYS A 678 31.34 -17.01 -19.18
N GLU A 679 32.09 -17.78 -19.95
CA GLU A 679 31.78 -18.13 -21.33
C GLU A 679 30.51 -18.98 -21.40
N GLU A 680 30.33 -19.87 -20.43
CA GLU A 680 29.14 -20.73 -20.35
C GLU A 680 27.85 -19.94 -20.17
N THR A 681 27.89 -18.76 -19.52
CA THR A 681 26.70 -17.91 -19.32
C THR A 681 25.99 -17.57 -20.63
N ARG A 682 26.74 -17.41 -21.73
CA ARG A 682 26.18 -17.16 -23.06
C ARG A 682 25.36 -18.33 -23.57
N GLU A 683 25.75 -19.56 -23.22
CA GLU A 683 25.00 -20.76 -23.60
C GLU A 683 23.69 -20.88 -22.80
N TRP A 684 23.70 -20.48 -21.53
CA TRP A 684 22.48 -20.38 -20.72
C TRP A 684 21.50 -19.36 -21.29
N MET A 685 22.02 -18.22 -21.77
CA MET A 685 21.27 -17.13 -22.38
C MET A 685 20.98 -17.31 -23.88
N ALA A 686 21.54 -18.33 -24.52
CA ALA A 686 21.35 -18.56 -25.94
C ALA A 686 19.88 -18.92 -26.23
N VAL A 687 19.27 -18.19 -27.16
CA VAL A 687 17.92 -18.45 -27.65
C VAL A 687 17.91 -19.76 -28.42
N ARG A 688 17.42 -20.83 -27.78
CA ARG A 688 17.41 -22.20 -28.31
C ARG A 688 16.14 -22.95 -27.88
N PRO A 689 15.69 -23.98 -28.62
CA PRO A 689 14.61 -24.85 -28.18
C PRO A 689 14.97 -25.60 -26.89
N LEU A 690 14.03 -25.65 -25.94
CA LEU A 690 14.15 -26.43 -24.71
C LEU A 690 13.65 -27.86 -24.91
N GLN A 691 14.18 -28.79 -24.12
CA GLN A 691 13.75 -30.20 -24.12
C GLN A 691 12.61 -30.42 -23.12
N PHE A 692 11.35 -30.53 -23.55
CA PHE A 692 10.23 -30.79 -22.65
C PHE A 692 9.06 -31.53 -23.28
#